data_AF-A0A942N8V3-F1
#
_entry.id   AF-A0A942N8V3-F1
#
_cell.length_a   1.000
_cell.length_b   1.000
_cell.length_c   1.000
_cell.angle_alpha   90.00
_cell.angle_beta   90.00
_cell.angle_gamma   90.00
#
_symmetry.space_group_name_H-M   'P 1'
#
loop_
_entity.id
_entity.type
_entity.pdbx_description
1 polymer ?
#
loop_
_entity_poly.entity_id
_entity_poly.type
_entity_poly.pdbx_seq_one_letter_code
_entity_poly.pdbx_strand_id
1 'polypeptide(L)'
;MFNTCAILLFRIFYSYNLEVWYLYLFLATYNILYLLNNLEFWGLAAQVFDVRQSKRLFGVISAGDIPAKMIGFLSAYLIIPFIGTENLLLVAASLTLISTLLVGSLFKHIHTNKPALKKSKHFFTSSIKSIHTVITGNILIRKIAIVSFFSFAIFLIVNFIFYGYVKAEFKSDKDLVSFFAIFLAITRLITFGLKIAVANKMTDKIGLRNALMIPPLILFIICAVGLYLIQQFEGNKFTFYLFGVLSVITDVLRSAIQTPVLLAVLQPLPLNQRLKGHTIIKGLMDPFAFLITGVFLWIFTSTQSIDFIYLNYVIIGLILFWAFFTWSVEKDYLRTLHTAISNKSLNEREIIISDKASLNYLLNKLINGDETEAISVLKLVSEQSIQKKIYFEEGLKHNAKNVNLATLAIIQDSNAIEMLPSLQSFLTQEEKELILPEIITTINVLDSNFKMDDFIKHPNADVVFAATLSTIPKLEIDDKEKAEQVLYQLFHNKGNTNKINALKVVAKLKMMKFEYKVIELMFSENEQIKSSARSASAALGTEQVIIKLIEDFNINKNDTDILEALAKIGSKVVKKIEPILIENKCHGVKARKLILLLGKVHSIESKNLLENLLETYPENADAIIISLNQNKTKSTKSTQEIHQLIKQHLDSAVQILFNVNFTKDINSVVTNAFELELNTIRNKCLYWFSCLHDIETINKVRNGFYINTKESIANAIEIIQLTVSKDYGKLFALVFENSSINDRCLQLEVNYNSSKLSETVLTKNILFDVNYAYSNWTKACVLYHIKDSKNILSKEFLQPFAYSKNEVLKNTAEHIISILNDN
;
A
#
# COMPACT_ATOMS: atom_id res chain seq x y z
N MET A 1 38.48 -2.83 -4.96
CA MET A 1 39.67 -2.26 -4.27
C MET A 1 40.01 -3.02 -2.99
N PHE A 2 39.17 -3.00 -1.94
CA PHE A 2 39.43 -3.73 -0.67
C PHE A 2 39.72 -5.22 -0.90
N ASN A 3 38.87 -5.92 -1.66
CA ASN A 3 39.04 -7.35 -1.95
C ASN A 3 40.40 -7.66 -2.60
N THR A 4 40.79 -6.86 -3.59
CA THR A 4 42.07 -7.02 -4.31
C THR A 4 43.26 -6.84 -3.37
N CYS A 5 43.21 -5.83 -2.49
CA CYS A 5 44.27 -5.59 -1.51
C CYS A 5 44.35 -6.75 -0.50
N ALA A 6 43.22 -7.25 -0.01
CA ALA A 6 43.17 -8.38 0.90
C ALA A 6 43.78 -9.65 0.27
N ILE A 7 43.42 -9.97 -0.98
CA ILE A 7 43.96 -11.14 -1.70
C ILE A 7 45.48 -11.01 -1.91
N LEU A 8 45.97 -9.83 -2.32
CA LEU A 8 47.41 -9.60 -2.50
C LEU A 8 48.19 -9.70 -1.18
N LEU A 9 47.61 -9.21 -0.08
CA LEU A 9 48.20 -9.32 1.24
C LEU A 9 48.38 -10.78 1.68
N PHE A 10 47.44 -11.69 1.35
CA PHE A 10 47.63 -13.12 1.60
C PHE A 10 48.71 -13.76 0.71
N ARG A 11 48.89 -13.28 -0.54
CA ARG A 11 50.02 -13.73 -1.38
C ARG A 11 51.35 -13.32 -0.76
N ILE A 12 51.42 -12.12 -0.20
CA ILE A 12 52.59 -11.60 0.51
C ILE A 12 52.86 -12.44 1.76
N PHE A 13 51.85 -12.70 2.59
CA PHE A 13 51.99 -13.54 3.80
C PHE A 13 52.50 -14.95 3.49
N TYR A 14 52.03 -15.53 2.39
CA TYR A 14 52.55 -16.80 1.90
C TYR A 14 54.03 -16.69 1.51
N SER A 15 54.42 -15.66 0.74
CA SER A 15 55.81 -15.49 0.28
C SER A 15 56.84 -15.30 1.40
N TYR A 16 56.42 -14.72 2.53
CA TYR A 16 57.26 -14.55 3.71
C TYR A 16 57.25 -15.75 4.66
N ASN A 17 56.57 -16.85 4.32
CA ASN A 17 56.46 -18.06 5.13
C ASN A 17 56.06 -17.76 6.60
N LEU A 18 55.10 -16.84 6.77
CA LEU A 18 54.55 -16.55 8.10
C LEU A 18 53.91 -17.80 8.71
N GLU A 19 53.81 -17.86 10.04
CA GLU A 19 53.21 -18.99 10.77
C GLU A 19 51.83 -19.42 10.24
N VAL A 20 51.48 -20.70 10.42
CA VAL A 20 50.27 -21.37 9.88
C VAL A 20 48.95 -20.64 10.19
N TRP A 21 48.89 -19.76 11.21
CA TRP A 21 47.68 -19.04 11.61
C TRP A 21 47.05 -18.22 10.47
N TYR A 22 47.84 -17.69 9.53
CA TYR A 22 47.30 -16.85 8.45
C TYR A 22 46.41 -17.64 7.47
N LEU A 23 46.55 -18.97 7.36
CA LEU A 23 45.70 -19.81 6.52
C LEU A 23 44.27 -19.90 7.07
N TYR A 24 44.11 -19.90 8.39
CA TYR A 24 42.80 -19.81 9.03
C TYR A 24 42.19 -18.42 8.85
N LEU A 25 43.01 -17.36 8.95
CA LEU A 25 42.58 -16.01 8.65
C LEU A 25 42.16 -15.87 7.17
N PHE A 26 42.87 -16.54 6.25
CA PHE A 26 42.52 -16.57 4.83
C PHE A 26 41.15 -17.21 4.61
N LEU A 27 40.88 -18.36 5.23
CA LEU A 27 39.58 -19.03 5.15
C LEU A 27 38.44 -18.16 5.72
N ALA A 28 38.67 -17.49 6.84
CA ALA A 28 37.70 -16.54 7.41
C ALA A 28 37.47 -15.35 6.47
N THR A 29 38.55 -14.79 5.93
CA THR A 29 38.48 -13.64 5.02
C THR A 29 37.80 -14.00 3.70
N TYR A 30 38.00 -15.19 3.16
CA TYR A 30 37.26 -15.68 1.99
C TYR A 30 35.74 -15.58 2.20
N ASN A 31 35.23 -16.05 3.34
CA ASN A 31 33.80 -15.99 3.64
C ASN A 31 33.30 -14.54 3.79
N ILE A 32 34.11 -13.65 4.39
CA ILE A 32 33.81 -12.21 4.49
C ILE A 32 33.75 -11.58 3.10
N LEU A 33 34.77 -11.81 2.26
CA LEU A 33 34.84 -11.28 0.90
C LEU A 33 33.66 -11.77 0.04
N TYR A 34 33.28 -13.04 0.19
CA TYR A 34 32.14 -13.61 -0.51
C TYR A 34 30.81 -12.96 -0.08
N LEU A 35 30.60 -12.79 1.23
CA LEU A 35 29.40 -12.14 1.77
C LEU A 35 29.31 -10.67 1.32
N LEU A 36 30.40 -9.92 1.46
CA LEU A 36 30.46 -8.50 1.09
C LEU A 36 30.20 -8.30 -0.40
N ASN A 37 30.82 -9.11 -1.27
CA ASN A 37 30.56 -9.05 -2.71
C ASN A 37 29.09 -9.31 -3.03
N ASN A 38 28.47 -10.28 -2.36
CA ASN A 38 27.05 -10.60 -2.59
C ASN A 38 26.14 -9.42 -2.17
N LEU A 39 26.39 -8.85 -0.98
CA LEU A 39 25.62 -7.71 -0.46
C LEU A 39 25.82 -6.45 -1.30
N GLU A 40 27.06 -6.15 -1.70
CA GLU A 40 27.39 -5.01 -2.55
C GLU A 40 26.73 -5.16 -3.92
N PHE A 41 26.87 -6.31 -4.57
CA PHE A 41 26.27 -6.56 -5.88
C PHE A 41 24.74 -6.36 -5.87
N TRP A 42 24.04 -6.95 -4.90
CA TRP A 42 22.58 -6.80 -4.81
C TRP A 42 22.15 -5.40 -4.35
N GLY A 43 22.94 -4.76 -3.48
CA GLY A 43 22.74 -3.37 -3.10
C GLY A 43 22.85 -2.42 -4.30
N LEU A 44 23.85 -2.63 -5.15
CA LEU A 44 24.03 -1.90 -6.41
C LEU A 44 22.90 -2.18 -7.39
N ALA A 45 22.54 -3.44 -7.62
CA ALA A 45 21.44 -3.80 -8.52
C ALA A 45 20.10 -3.14 -8.09
N ALA A 46 19.84 -3.04 -6.79
CA ALA A 46 18.66 -2.37 -6.27
C ALA A 46 18.66 -0.84 -6.47
N GLN A 47 19.84 -0.21 -6.58
CA GLN A 47 19.97 1.23 -6.86
C GLN A 47 19.91 1.55 -8.36
N VAL A 48 20.41 0.64 -9.20
CA VAL A 48 20.49 0.85 -10.66
C VAL A 48 19.16 0.57 -11.34
N PHE A 49 18.41 -0.43 -10.88
CA PHE A 49 17.16 -0.86 -11.52
C PHE A 49 15.93 -0.38 -10.75
N ASP A 50 15.00 0.26 -11.46
CA ASP A 50 13.67 0.58 -10.90
C ASP A 50 12.87 -0.70 -10.59
N VAL A 51 11.87 -0.60 -9.70
CA VAL A 51 11.07 -1.73 -9.20
C VAL A 51 10.53 -2.64 -10.32
N ARG A 52 10.12 -2.05 -11.45
CA ARG A 52 9.62 -2.79 -12.63
C ARG A 52 10.75 -3.51 -13.38
N GLN A 53 11.91 -2.88 -13.52
CA GLN A 53 13.09 -3.47 -14.17
C GLN A 53 13.70 -4.58 -13.32
N SER A 54 13.76 -4.40 -12.00
CA SER A 54 14.24 -5.42 -11.07
C SER A 54 13.44 -6.73 -11.20
N LYS A 55 12.12 -6.66 -11.39
CA LYS A 55 11.27 -7.86 -11.57
C LYS A 55 11.62 -8.66 -12.82
N ARG A 56 11.96 -8.01 -13.94
CA ARG A 56 12.32 -8.69 -15.20
C ARG A 56 13.77 -9.18 -15.18
N LEU A 57 14.69 -8.37 -14.64
CA LEU A 57 16.12 -8.57 -14.81
C LEU A 57 16.78 -9.33 -13.66
N PHE A 58 16.26 -9.27 -12.42
CA PHE A 58 16.93 -9.93 -11.28
C PHE A 58 16.95 -11.45 -11.41
N GLY A 59 15.92 -12.06 -12.01
CA GLY A 59 15.91 -13.49 -12.31
C GLY A 59 17.07 -13.88 -13.22
N VAL A 60 17.23 -13.18 -14.34
CA VAL A 60 18.31 -13.40 -15.32
C VAL A 60 19.68 -13.12 -14.71
N ILE A 61 19.82 -12.00 -13.99
CA ILE A 61 21.07 -11.61 -13.32
C ILE A 61 21.47 -12.67 -12.27
N SER A 62 20.52 -13.16 -11.46
CA SER A 62 20.76 -14.21 -10.47
C SER A 62 21.07 -15.58 -11.10
N ALA A 63 20.62 -15.81 -12.34
CA ALA A 63 20.93 -17.03 -13.07
C ALA A 63 22.41 -17.09 -13.48
N GLY A 64 23.07 -15.93 -13.64
CA GLY A 64 24.49 -15.82 -13.98
C GLY A 64 25.46 -16.26 -12.87
N ASP A 65 25.04 -16.30 -11.60
CA ASP A 65 25.89 -16.66 -10.45
C ASP A 65 26.46 -18.08 -10.53
N ILE A 66 25.62 -19.06 -10.90
CA ILE A 66 26.02 -20.47 -10.98
C ILE A 66 27.01 -20.76 -12.12
N PRO A 67 26.77 -20.34 -13.38
CA PRO A 67 27.74 -20.55 -14.45
C PRO A 67 29.05 -19.79 -14.20
N ALA A 68 29.02 -18.60 -13.58
CA ALA A 68 30.23 -17.90 -13.18
C ALA A 68 31.08 -18.71 -12.18
N LYS A 69 30.44 -19.30 -11.15
CA LYS A 69 31.13 -20.21 -10.21
C LYS A 69 31.69 -21.45 -10.90
N MET A 70 30.93 -22.05 -11.81
CA MET A 70 31.36 -23.22 -12.59
C MET A 70 32.62 -22.90 -13.41
N ILE A 71 32.63 -21.78 -14.14
CA ILE A 71 33.79 -21.29 -14.90
C ILE A 71 34.98 -21.03 -13.96
N GLY A 72 34.74 -20.43 -12.79
CA GLY A 72 35.77 -20.23 -11.78
C GLY A 72 36.44 -21.53 -11.34
N PHE A 73 35.65 -22.56 -10.99
CA PHE A 73 36.20 -23.86 -10.59
C PHE A 73 36.93 -24.58 -11.74
N LEU A 74 36.37 -24.59 -12.95
CA LEU A 74 37.04 -25.14 -14.14
C LEU A 74 38.35 -24.41 -14.47
N SER A 75 38.36 -23.08 -14.33
CA SER A 75 39.56 -22.29 -14.55
C SER A 75 40.67 -22.63 -13.55
N ALA A 76 40.33 -22.90 -12.29
CA ALA A 76 41.29 -23.36 -11.31
C ALA A 76 41.93 -24.69 -11.75
N TYR A 77 41.11 -25.68 -12.14
CA TYR A 77 41.62 -26.97 -12.64
C TYR A 77 42.57 -26.82 -13.84
N LEU A 78 42.24 -25.93 -14.79
CA LEU A 78 43.06 -25.72 -15.99
C LEU A 78 44.37 -24.94 -15.72
N ILE A 79 44.35 -24.00 -14.79
CA ILE A 79 45.48 -23.07 -14.56
C ILE A 79 46.51 -23.64 -13.58
N ILE A 80 46.08 -24.43 -12.59
CA ILE A 80 46.95 -24.98 -11.54
C ILE A 80 48.17 -25.76 -12.09
N PRO A 81 48.04 -26.63 -13.12
CA PRO A 81 49.18 -27.36 -13.66
C PRO A 81 50.31 -26.46 -14.19
N PHE A 82 49.99 -25.24 -14.64
CA PHE A 82 50.94 -24.32 -15.26
C PHE A 82 51.59 -23.36 -14.27
N ILE A 83 50.80 -22.81 -13.33
CA ILE A 83 51.24 -21.69 -12.49
C ILE A 83 51.36 -22.10 -11.00
N GLY A 84 50.88 -23.28 -10.63
CA GLY A 84 50.84 -23.75 -9.25
C GLY A 84 49.68 -23.15 -8.45
N THR A 85 49.40 -23.73 -7.28
CA THR A 85 48.25 -23.36 -6.42
C THR A 85 48.39 -21.97 -5.81
N GLU A 86 49.62 -21.54 -5.48
CA GLU A 86 49.87 -20.27 -4.81
C GLU A 86 49.59 -19.04 -5.70
N ASN A 87 49.94 -19.16 -6.98
CA ASN A 87 49.78 -18.06 -7.94
C ASN A 87 48.32 -17.88 -8.37
N LEU A 88 47.42 -18.77 -7.95
CA LEU A 88 45.98 -18.60 -8.12
C LEU A 88 45.46 -17.34 -7.42
N LEU A 89 46.11 -16.91 -6.33
CA LEU A 89 45.80 -15.65 -5.65
C LEU A 89 46.05 -14.43 -6.55
N LEU A 90 47.09 -14.46 -7.40
CA LEU A 90 47.38 -13.38 -8.34
C LEU A 90 46.32 -13.31 -9.45
N VAL A 91 45.84 -14.47 -9.92
CA VAL A 91 44.74 -14.56 -10.88
C VAL A 91 43.43 -14.03 -10.27
N ALA A 92 43.15 -14.38 -9.01
CA ALA A 92 41.99 -13.84 -8.31
C ALA A 92 42.08 -12.31 -8.10
N ALA A 93 43.27 -11.79 -7.77
CA ALA A 93 43.51 -10.36 -7.63
C ALA A 93 43.30 -9.61 -8.97
N SER A 94 43.78 -10.16 -10.09
CA SER A 94 43.59 -9.53 -11.41
C SER A 94 42.11 -9.53 -11.83
N LEU A 95 41.40 -10.65 -11.65
CA LEU A 95 39.96 -10.72 -11.97
C LEU A 95 39.11 -9.77 -11.12
N THR A 96 39.40 -9.64 -9.83
CA THR A 96 38.68 -8.69 -8.95
C THR A 96 38.99 -7.24 -9.31
N LEU A 97 40.22 -6.94 -9.77
CA LEU A 97 40.58 -5.62 -10.27
C LEU A 97 39.80 -5.28 -11.55
N ILE A 98 39.77 -6.21 -12.52
CA ILE A 98 39.00 -6.06 -13.76
C ILE A 98 37.51 -5.85 -13.45
N SER A 99 36.94 -6.64 -12.53
CA SER A 99 35.56 -6.48 -12.08
C SER A 99 35.30 -5.07 -11.52
N THR A 100 36.23 -4.52 -10.73
CA THR A 100 36.10 -3.17 -10.18
C THR A 100 36.11 -2.10 -11.29
N LEU A 101 36.94 -2.26 -12.33
CA LEU A 101 36.99 -1.35 -13.48
C LEU A 101 35.68 -1.35 -14.28
N LEU A 102 35.10 -2.54 -14.49
CA LEU A 102 33.80 -2.69 -15.17
C LEU A 102 32.67 -2.01 -14.38
N VAL A 103 32.62 -2.22 -13.06
CA VAL A 103 31.63 -1.57 -12.19
C VAL A 103 31.82 -0.05 -12.17
N GLY A 104 33.06 0.44 -12.12
CA GLY A 104 33.37 1.87 -12.17
C GLY A 104 32.90 2.53 -13.47
N SER A 105 33.04 1.84 -14.61
CA SER A 105 32.53 2.30 -15.90
C SER A 105 30.99 2.42 -15.92
N LEU A 106 30.29 1.42 -15.36
CA LEU A 106 28.82 1.45 -15.24
C LEU A 106 28.35 2.66 -14.42
N PHE A 107 29.01 2.95 -13.30
CA PHE A 107 28.69 4.11 -12.46
C PHE A 107 28.87 5.45 -13.17
N LYS A 108 29.92 5.57 -13.99
CA LYS A 108 30.17 6.78 -14.77
C LYS A 108 29.03 7.06 -15.76
N HIS A 109 28.46 6.01 -16.35
CA HIS A 109 27.32 6.11 -17.27
C HIS A 109 25.98 6.40 -16.57
N ILE A 110 25.82 5.94 -15.32
CA ILE A 110 24.62 6.18 -14.50
C ILE A 110 24.60 7.63 -13.97
N HIS A 111 25.75 8.16 -13.54
CA HIS A 111 25.86 9.54 -13.05
C HIS A 111 25.81 10.61 -14.14
N THR A 112 26.07 10.28 -15.41
CA THR A 112 25.91 11.22 -16.52
C THR A 112 24.44 11.49 -16.88
N ASN A 113 23.48 10.65 -16.45
CA ASN A 113 22.07 10.78 -16.82
C ASN A 113 21.09 11.12 -15.66
N LYS A 114 21.57 11.44 -14.45
CA LYS A 114 20.76 12.03 -13.36
C LYS A 114 21.58 13.06 -12.57
N PRO A 115 21.05 14.27 -12.28
CA PRO A 115 21.78 15.27 -11.51
C PRO A 115 21.96 14.79 -10.06
N ALA A 116 23.13 15.11 -9.51
CA ALA A 116 23.65 14.68 -8.21
C ALA A 116 22.60 14.60 -7.09
N LEU A 117 22.32 13.37 -6.64
CA LEU A 117 21.80 13.10 -5.32
C LEU A 117 22.87 13.50 -4.30
N LYS A 118 22.75 14.71 -3.73
CA LYS A 118 23.50 15.11 -2.53
C LYS A 118 23.28 14.06 -1.44
N LYS A 119 24.37 13.42 -1.02
CA LYS A 119 24.57 12.58 0.19
C LYS A 119 23.35 12.49 1.12
N SER A 120 22.35 11.67 0.80
CA SER A 120 21.46 11.15 1.83
C SER A 120 22.22 10.03 2.53
N LYS A 121 22.87 10.36 3.64
CA LYS A 121 23.45 9.39 4.58
C LYS A 121 22.35 8.59 5.30
N HIS A 122 21.44 7.93 4.59
CA HIS A 122 20.45 7.04 5.23
C HIS A 122 19.97 5.96 4.27
N PHE A 123 20.83 4.99 3.93
CA PHE A 123 20.35 3.67 3.50
C PHE A 123 21.20 2.50 4.01
N PHE A 124 22.20 2.74 4.88
CA PHE A 124 23.10 1.67 5.32
C PHE A 124 23.45 1.63 6.82
N THR A 125 22.72 2.37 7.66
CA THR A 125 22.79 2.19 9.13
C THR A 125 21.42 1.87 9.68
N SER A 126 20.86 0.72 9.28
CA SER A 126 19.85 0.05 10.08
C SER A 126 20.50 -0.33 11.42
N SER A 127 20.30 0.51 12.45
CA SER A 127 20.62 0.16 13.83
C SER A 127 20.09 -1.25 14.14
N ILE A 128 20.82 -2.06 14.90
CA ILE A 128 20.43 -3.42 15.33
C ILE A 128 18.98 -3.43 15.88
N LYS A 129 18.53 -2.32 16.49
CA LYS A 129 17.13 -2.12 16.93
C LYS A 129 16.11 -2.23 15.79
N SER A 130 16.40 -1.68 14.61
CA SER A 130 15.51 -1.73 13.43
C SER A 130 15.45 -3.11 12.77
N ILE A 131 16.48 -3.94 12.96
CA ILE A 131 16.49 -5.33 12.48
C ILE A 131 15.71 -6.20 13.45
N HIS A 132 15.90 -5.99 14.77
CA HIS A 132 15.09 -6.63 15.81
C HIS A 132 13.60 -6.36 15.61
N THR A 133 13.18 -5.11 15.42
CA THR A 133 11.76 -4.76 15.21
C THR A 133 11.17 -5.39 13.96
N VAL A 134 11.95 -5.63 12.90
CA VAL A 134 11.48 -6.28 11.68
C VAL A 134 11.36 -7.80 11.84
N ILE A 135 12.31 -8.43 12.53
CA ILE A 135 12.25 -9.86 12.88
C ILE A 135 11.09 -10.13 13.85
N THR A 136 10.80 -9.21 14.77
CA THR A 136 9.66 -9.33 15.69
C THR A 136 8.34 -8.87 15.06
N GLY A 137 8.38 -7.97 14.08
CA GLY A 137 7.19 -7.34 13.48
C GLY A 137 6.53 -8.13 12.36
N ASN A 138 7.26 -8.98 11.64
CA ASN A 138 6.69 -9.81 10.57
C ASN A 138 6.97 -11.30 10.79
N ILE A 139 5.91 -12.05 11.13
CA ILE A 139 5.99 -13.47 11.48
C ILE A 139 6.49 -14.34 10.31
N LEU A 140 6.18 -13.96 9.07
CA LEU A 140 6.60 -14.66 7.87
C LEU A 140 8.12 -14.53 7.70
N ILE A 141 8.66 -13.30 7.79
CA ILE A 141 10.09 -13.05 7.70
C ILE A 141 10.85 -13.84 8.78
N ARG A 142 10.33 -13.88 10.01
CA ARG A 142 10.92 -14.63 11.11
C ARG A 142 11.00 -16.14 10.83
N LYS A 143 9.91 -16.75 10.36
CA LYS A 143 9.90 -18.20 10.06
C LYS A 143 10.84 -18.54 8.91
N ILE A 144 10.85 -17.72 7.86
CA ILE A 144 11.75 -17.88 6.71
C ILE A 144 13.23 -17.71 7.13
N ALA A 145 13.51 -16.76 8.02
CA ALA A 145 14.84 -16.58 8.60
C ALA A 145 15.32 -17.82 9.36
N ILE A 146 14.46 -18.43 10.19
CA ILE A 146 14.75 -19.68 10.90
C ILE A 146 14.97 -20.86 9.92
N VAL A 147 14.16 -20.95 8.86
CA VAL A 147 14.34 -21.96 7.81
C VAL A 147 15.71 -21.81 7.11
N SER A 148 16.14 -20.58 6.85
CA SER A 148 17.48 -20.32 6.28
C SER A 148 18.59 -20.73 7.24
N PHE A 149 18.44 -20.43 8.53
CA PHE A 149 19.40 -20.78 9.57
C PHE A 149 19.66 -22.29 9.62
N PHE A 150 18.62 -23.12 9.77
CA PHE A 150 18.79 -24.58 9.88
C PHE A 150 19.35 -25.20 8.60
N SER A 151 18.88 -24.75 7.44
CA SER A 151 19.44 -25.19 6.16
C SER A 151 20.92 -24.89 6.04
N PHE A 152 21.35 -23.70 6.47
CA PHE A 152 22.75 -23.35 6.38
C PHE A 152 23.60 -24.08 7.42
N ALA A 153 23.09 -24.27 8.64
CA ALA A 153 23.74 -25.08 9.67
C ALA A 153 24.00 -26.51 9.17
N ILE A 154 23.01 -27.16 8.55
CA ILE A 154 23.15 -28.50 7.96
C ILE A 154 24.21 -28.48 6.86
N PHE A 155 24.17 -27.50 5.96
CA PHE A 155 25.19 -27.33 4.92
C PHE A 155 26.61 -27.24 5.50
N LEU A 156 26.81 -26.49 6.60
CA LEU A 156 28.12 -26.36 7.24
C LEU A 156 28.61 -27.67 7.88
N ILE A 157 27.73 -28.38 8.61
CA ILE A 157 28.10 -29.66 9.24
C ILE A 157 28.42 -30.71 8.16
N VAL A 158 27.62 -30.80 7.10
CA VAL A 158 27.86 -31.73 5.99
C VAL A 158 29.20 -31.44 5.31
N ASN A 159 29.50 -30.17 5.02
CA ASN A 159 30.80 -29.80 4.44
C ASN A 159 31.97 -30.09 5.39
N PHE A 160 31.80 -29.86 6.69
CA PHE A 160 32.82 -30.19 7.69
C PHE A 160 33.16 -31.68 7.70
N ILE A 161 32.14 -32.55 7.73
CA ILE A 161 32.32 -34.00 7.66
C ILE A 161 33.01 -34.39 6.35
N PHE A 162 32.52 -33.86 5.21
CA PHE A 162 33.10 -34.14 3.90
C PHE A 162 34.57 -33.74 3.82
N TYR A 163 34.95 -32.53 4.28
CA TYR A 163 36.33 -32.08 4.29
C TYR A 163 37.22 -32.93 5.21
N GLY A 164 36.69 -33.43 6.33
CA GLY A 164 37.40 -34.36 7.21
C GLY A 164 37.79 -35.66 6.49
N TYR A 165 36.86 -36.26 5.74
CA TYR A 165 37.10 -37.48 4.97
C TYR A 165 37.99 -37.26 3.74
N VAL A 166 37.81 -36.15 3.01
CA VAL A 166 38.65 -35.80 1.86
C VAL A 166 40.10 -35.58 2.28
N LYS A 167 40.35 -34.89 3.40
CA LYS A 167 41.71 -34.66 3.90
C LYS A 167 42.46 -35.96 4.23
N ALA A 168 41.75 -37.00 4.67
CA ALA A 168 42.36 -38.28 5.03
C ALA A 168 42.77 -39.12 3.79
N GLU A 169 42.10 -38.93 2.65
CA GLU A 169 42.29 -39.75 1.45
C GLU A 169 43.37 -39.20 0.50
N PHE A 170 43.60 -37.88 0.47
CA PHE A 170 44.57 -37.23 -0.42
C PHE A 170 45.88 -36.87 0.30
N LYS A 171 47.03 -37.28 -0.25
CA LYS A 171 48.37 -37.03 0.30
C LYS A 171 49.12 -35.84 -0.32
N SER A 172 48.61 -35.30 -1.42
CA SER A 172 49.22 -34.21 -2.21
C SER A 172 48.25 -33.04 -2.34
N ASP A 173 48.72 -31.82 -2.04
CA ASP A 173 47.92 -30.60 -2.14
C ASP A 173 47.44 -30.34 -3.58
N LYS A 174 48.23 -30.70 -4.59
CA LYS A 174 47.86 -30.51 -6.01
C LYS A 174 46.67 -31.38 -6.39
N ASP A 175 46.65 -32.62 -5.93
CA ASP A 175 45.57 -33.58 -6.22
C ASP A 175 44.29 -33.20 -5.46
N LEU A 176 44.44 -32.74 -4.22
CA LEU A 176 43.34 -32.22 -3.40
C LEU A 176 42.64 -31.02 -4.07
N VAL A 177 43.41 -30.03 -4.53
CA VAL A 177 42.84 -28.85 -5.18
C VAL A 177 42.21 -29.21 -6.53
N SER A 178 42.83 -30.10 -7.31
CA SER A 178 42.28 -30.58 -8.58
C SER A 178 40.97 -31.33 -8.39
N PHE A 179 40.87 -32.16 -7.35
CA PHE A 179 39.64 -32.83 -6.94
C PHE A 179 38.55 -31.80 -6.59
N PHE A 180 38.84 -30.83 -5.71
CA PHE A 180 37.85 -29.80 -5.34
C PHE A 180 37.39 -28.98 -6.55
N ALA A 181 38.30 -28.65 -7.47
CA ALA A 181 37.96 -27.90 -8.68
C ALA A 181 36.97 -28.67 -9.56
N ILE A 182 37.22 -29.95 -9.87
CA ILE A 182 36.28 -30.77 -10.65
C ILE A 182 34.99 -31.04 -9.86
N PHE A 183 35.08 -31.43 -8.60
CA PHE A 183 33.95 -31.79 -7.76
C PHE A 183 32.96 -30.62 -7.62
N LEU A 184 33.46 -29.42 -7.33
CA LEU A 184 32.63 -28.22 -7.23
C LEU A 184 32.12 -27.77 -8.60
N ALA A 185 32.89 -27.91 -9.68
CA ALA A 185 32.42 -27.62 -11.04
C ALA A 185 31.24 -28.51 -11.45
N ILE A 186 31.34 -29.83 -11.25
CA ILE A 186 30.25 -30.78 -11.53
C ILE A 186 29.04 -30.47 -10.66
N THR A 187 29.24 -30.18 -9.37
CA THR A 187 28.15 -29.78 -8.46
C THR A 187 27.42 -28.54 -8.99
N ARG A 188 28.14 -27.54 -9.51
CA ARG A 188 27.53 -26.34 -10.11
C ARG A 188 26.83 -26.63 -11.43
N LEU A 189 27.35 -27.54 -12.25
CA LEU A 189 26.70 -27.98 -13.50
C LEU A 189 25.34 -28.66 -13.19
N ILE A 190 25.31 -29.57 -12.21
CA ILE A 190 24.08 -30.21 -11.75
C ILE A 190 23.11 -29.16 -11.19
N THR A 191 23.62 -28.23 -10.37
CA THR A 191 22.81 -27.13 -9.82
C THR A 191 22.19 -26.29 -10.93
N PHE A 192 22.95 -25.96 -11.98
CA PHE A 192 22.47 -25.17 -13.11
C PHE A 192 21.36 -25.89 -13.88
N GLY A 193 21.58 -27.18 -14.21
CA GLY A 193 20.57 -28.00 -14.88
C GLY A 193 19.29 -28.11 -14.07
N LEU A 194 19.39 -28.40 -12.77
CA LEU A 194 18.22 -28.51 -11.89
C LEU A 194 17.50 -27.16 -11.73
N LYS A 195 18.24 -26.04 -11.58
CA LYS A 195 17.65 -24.71 -11.43
C LYS A 195 16.85 -24.30 -12.68
N ILE A 196 17.34 -24.60 -13.88
CA ILE A 196 16.61 -24.30 -15.13
C ILE A 196 15.40 -25.20 -15.29
N ALA A 197 15.55 -26.51 -15.08
CA ALA A 197 14.50 -27.49 -15.34
C ALA A 197 13.35 -27.43 -14.32
N VAL A 198 13.68 -27.26 -13.04
CA VAL A 198 12.76 -27.47 -11.93
C VAL A 198 12.29 -26.16 -11.30
N ALA A 199 13.19 -25.22 -10.99
CA ALA A 199 12.86 -24.07 -10.15
C ALA A 199 11.76 -23.17 -10.74
N ASN A 200 11.74 -22.98 -12.07
CA ASN A 200 10.75 -22.12 -12.74
C ASN A 200 9.37 -22.76 -12.92
N LYS A 201 9.23 -24.09 -12.82
CA LYS A 201 7.97 -24.81 -13.05
C LYS A 201 7.39 -25.42 -11.77
N MET A 202 8.22 -25.58 -10.74
CA MET A 202 7.91 -26.33 -9.53
C MET A 202 6.91 -25.59 -8.64
N THR A 203 7.12 -24.30 -8.38
CA THR A 203 6.22 -23.50 -7.53
C THR A 203 4.78 -23.45 -8.08
N ASP A 204 4.63 -23.43 -9.40
CA ASP A 204 3.32 -23.29 -10.06
C ASP A 204 2.52 -24.59 -10.04
N LYS A 205 3.20 -25.75 -10.07
CA LYS A 205 2.55 -27.07 -10.13
C LYS A 205 2.30 -27.72 -8.77
N ILE A 206 3.27 -27.67 -7.86
CA ILE A 206 3.20 -28.39 -6.58
C ILE A 206 2.94 -27.46 -5.39
N GLY A 207 2.94 -26.15 -5.61
CA GLY A 207 2.75 -25.14 -4.57
C GLY A 207 4.03 -24.82 -3.78
N LEU A 208 4.03 -23.63 -3.19
CA LEU A 208 5.21 -23.05 -2.54
C LEU A 208 5.69 -23.82 -1.31
N ARG A 209 4.77 -24.33 -0.49
CA ARG A 209 5.09 -25.13 0.71
C ARG A 209 5.78 -26.44 0.32
N ASN A 210 5.17 -27.20 -0.58
CA ASN A 210 5.70 -28.49 -0.99
C ASN A 210 7.06 -28.31 -1.66
N ALA A 211 7.25 -27.21 -2.39
CA ALA A 211 8.53 -26.86 -2.97
C ALA A 211 9.63 -26.63 -1.91
N LEU A 212 9.32 -25.95 -0.82
CA LEU A 212 10.25 -25.69 0.28
C LEU A 212 10.52 -26.95 1.14
N MET A 213 9.62 -27.93 1.11
CA MET A 213 9.73 -29.24 1.79
C MET A 213 10.62 -30.26 1.09
N ILE A 214 10.86 -30.11 -0.22
CA ILE A 214 11.67 -31.08 -0.97
C ILE A 214 13.09 -31.22 -0.39
N PRO A 215 13.84 -30.13 -0.11
CA PRO A 215 15.19 -30.24 0.42
C PRO A 215 15.31 -31.02 1.74
N PRO A 216 14.55 -30.72 2.82
CA PRO A 216 14.65 -31.49 4.07
C PRO A 216 14.22 -32.95 3.90
N LEU A 217 13.22 -33.25 3.08
CA LEU A 217 12.76 -34.63 2.85
C LEU A 217 13.82 -35.48 2.16
N ILE A 218 14.44 -34.96 1.09
CA ILE A 218 15.49 -35.70 0.38
C ILE A 218 16.70 -35.92 1.28
N LEU A 219 17.13 -34.90 2.04
CA LEU A 219 18.26 -35.06 2.96
C LEU A 219 17.95 -36.05 4.08
N PHE A 220 16.72 -36.07 4.61
CA PHE A 220 16.30 -37.04 5.61
C PHE A 220 16.44 -38.47 5.08
N ILE A 221 15.93 -38.74 3.87
CA ILE A 221 16.01 -40.06 3.23
C ILE A 221 17.46 -40.49 3.06
N ILE A 222 18.33 -39.59 2.57
CA ILE A 222 19.76 -39.91 2.36
C ILE A 222 20.46 -40.19 3.69
N CYS A 223 20.20 -39.41 4.74
CA CYS A 223 20.82 -39.63 6.05
C CYS A 223 20.33 -40.94 6.70
N ALA A 224 19.04 -41.25 6.58
CA ALA A 224 18.46 -42.49 7.11
C ALA A 224 18.99 -43.74 6.38
N VAL A 225 19.00 -43.72 5.04
CA VAL A 225 19.61 -44.79 4.23
C VAL A 225 21.11 -44.88 4.52
N GLY A 226 21.77 -43.75 4.72
CA GLY A 226 23.20 -43.73 5.02
C GLY A 226 23.57 -44.37 6.34
N LEU A 227 22.78 -44.16 7.40
CA LEU A 227 22.99 -44.85 8.68
C LEU A 227 22.85 -46.37 8.53
N TYR A 228 21.83 -46.81 7.78
CA TYR A 228 21.61 -48.23 7.51
C TYR A 228 22.80 -48.86 6.74
N LEU A 229 23.28 -48.18 5.69
CA LEU A 229 24.39 -48.67 4.88
C LEU A 229 25.72 -48.69 5.64
N ILE A 230 25.99 -47.69 6.50
CA ILE A 230 27.21 -47.63 7.32
C ILE A 230 27.26 -48.82 8.30
N GLN A 231 26.11 -49.24 8.85
CA GLN A 231 26.04 -50.38 9.76
C GLN A 231 26.23 -51.73 9.05
N GLN A 232 25.86 -51.83 7.77
CA GLN A 232 25.89 -53.09 7.03
C GLN A 232 27.21 -53.34 6.28
N PHE A 233 27.92 -52.27 5.88
CA PHE A 233 29.18 -52.35 5.17
C PHE A 233 30.30 -51.74 6.02
N GLU A 234 31.12 -52.59 6.65
CA GLU A 234 32.33 -52.13 7.34
C GLU A 234 33.37 -51.63 6.32
N GLY A 235 33.46 -50.31 6.15
CA GLY A 235 34.48 -49.72 5.28
C GLY A 235 34.46 -48.19 5.17
N ASN A 236 35.62 -47.57 5.43
CA ASN A 236 35.79 -46.11 5.35
C ASN A 236 35.47 -45.51 3.96
N LYS A 237 35.61 -46.30 2.88
CA LYS A 237 35.34 -45.86 1.50
C LYS A 237 33.85 -45.63 1.23
N PHE A 238 32.96 -46.47 1.75
CA PHE A 238 31.51 -46.27 1.57
C PHE A 238 31.03 -45.02 2.28
N THR A 239 31.55 -44.77 3.48
CA THR A 239 31.26 -43.57 4.27
C THR A 239 31.76 -42.30 3.56
N PHE A 240 32.94 -42.34 2.94
CA PHE A 240 33.44 -41.26 2.08
C PHE A 240 32.49 -40.93 0.93
N TYR A 241 32.06 -41.92 0.15
CA TYR A 241 31.14 -41.70 -0.97
C TYR A 241 29.77 -41.19 -0.51
N LEU A 242 29.26 -41.70 0.60
CA LEU A 242 27.99 -41.26 1.18
C LEU A 242 28.02 -39.77 1.53
N PHE A 243 29.03 -39.33 2.29
CA PHE A 243 29.14 -37.92 2.67
C PHE A 243 29.50 -37.01 1.48
N GLY A 244 30.20 -37.54 0.47
CA GLY A 244 30.38 -36.86 -0.82
C GLY A 244 29.04 -36.60 -1.51
N VAL A 245 28.20 -37.63 -1.65
CA VAL A 245 26.84 -37.51 -2.23
C VAL A 245 25.97 -36.58 -1.40
N LEU A 246 25.99 -36.70 -0.07
CA LEU A 246 25.24 -35.82 0.83
C LEU A 246 25.67 -34.36 0.67
N SER A 247 26.97 -34.09 0.52
CA SER A 247 27.50 -32.74 0.27
C SER A 247 27.00 -32.16 -1.06
N VAL A 248 27.10 -32.93 -2.15
CA VAL A 248 26.60 -32.51 -3.47
C VAL A 248 25.11 -32.22 -3.41
N ILE A 249 24.32 -33.15 -2.87
CA ILE A 249 22.86 -33.02 -2.84
C ILE A 249 22.44 -31.85 -1.95
N THR A 250 23.09 -31.65 -0.79
CA THR A 250 22.81 -30.52 0.11
C THR A 250 23.06 -29.19 -0.58
N ASP A 251 24.20 -29.01 -1.28
CA ASP A 251 24.49 -27.78 -2.01
C ASP A 251 23.51 -27.57 -3.17
N VAL A 252 23.28 -28.61 -3.99
CA VAL A 252 22.39 -28.56 -5.15
C VAL A 252 20.96 -28.20 -4.74
N LEU A 253 20.39 -28.87 -3.75
CA LEU A 253 19.01 -28.60 -3.31
C LEU A 253 18.88 -27.21 -2.69
N ARG A 254 19.86 -26.77 -1.90
CA ARG A 254 19.84 -25.42 -1.30
C ARG A 254 19.94 -24.32 -2.35
N SER A 255 20.79 -24.51 -3.35
CA SER A 255 21.09 -23.52 -4.39
C SER A 255 20.05 -23.48 -5.51
N ALA A 256 19.55 -24.63 -5.95
CA ALA A 256 18.62 -24.74 -7.08
C ALA A 256 17.15 -24.62 -6.66
N ILE A 257 16.78 -25.08 -5.46
CA ILE A 257 15.39 -25.15 -5.02
C ILE A 257 15.15 -24.21 -3.85
N GLN A 258 15.86 -24.42 -2.73
CA GLN A 258 15.50 -23.75 -1.49
C GLN A 258 15.63 -22.23 -1.58
N THR A 259 16.79 -21.72 -2.01
CA THR A 259 17.03 -20.26 -2.04
C THR A 259 16.03 -19.53 -2.94
N PRO A 260 15.76 -19.98 -4.20
CA PRO A 260 14.72 -19.37 -5.03
C PRO A 260 13.31 -19.42 -4.41
N VAL A 261 12.90 -20.57 -3.88
CA VAL A 261 11.56 -20.74 -3.28
C VAL A 261 11.41 -19.87 -2.03
N LEU A 262 12.44 -19.79 -1.19
CA LEU A 262 12.48 -18.95 0.00
C LEU A 262 12.27 -17.46 -0.34
N LEU A 263 12.89 -16.99 -1.44
CA LEU A 263 12.72 -15.63 -1.95
C LEU A 263 11.34 -15.41 -2.59
N ALA A 264 10.78 -16.43 -3.23
CA ALA A 264 9.42 -16.38 -3.77
C ALA A 264 8.37 -16.19 -2.66
N VAL A 265 8.58 -16.76 -1.47
CA VAL A 265 7.69 -16.57 -0.30
C VAL A 265 7.61 -15.10 0.15
N LEU A 266 8.66 -14.30 -0.11
CA LEU A 266 8.66 -12.87 0.22
C LEU A 266 7.92 -12.00 -0.81
N GLN A 267 7.41 -12.55 -1.91
CA GLN A 267 6.79 -11.77 -2.99
C GLN A 267 5.50 -11.02 -2.61
N PRO A 268 4.62 -11.54 -1.73
CA PRO A 268 3.42 -10.81 -1.30
C PRO A 268 3.73 -9.59 -0.42
N LEU A 269 4.96 -9.48 0.11
CA LEU A 269 5.37 -8.37 0.97
C LEU A 269 5.64 -7.09 0.18
N PRO A 270 5.41 -5.90 0.78
CA PRO A 270 5.78 -4.64 0.17
C PRO A 270 7.30 -4.53 -0.04
N LEU A 271 7.73 -3.73 -1.02
CA LEU A 271 9.13 -3.63 -1.47
C LEU A 271 10.14 -3.49 -0.31
N ASN A 272 9.86 -2.58 0.63
CA ASN A 272 10.73 -2.29 1.76
C ASN A 272 10.86 -3.49 2.71
N GLN A 273 9.78 -4.24 2.94
CA GLN A 273 9.81 -5.45 3.76
C GLN A 273 10.48 -6.62 3.04
N ARG A 274 10.29 -6.74 1.72
CA ARG A 274 10.94 -7.77 0.90
C ARG A 274 12.47 -7.60 0.91
N LEU A 275 12.96 -6.38 0.73
CA LEU A 275 14.40 -6.08 0.79
C LEU A 275 14.97 -6.35 2.18
N LYS A 276 14.30 -5.88 3.24
CA LYS A 276 14.70 -6.19 4.63
C LYS A 276 14.70 -7.69 4.92
N GLY A 277 13.70 -8.43 4.44
CA GLY A 277 13.62 -9.88 4.55
C GLY A 277 14.81 -10.58 3.87
N HIS A 278 15.16 -10.16 2.65
CA HIS A 278 16.36 -10.65 1.96
C HIS A 278 17.64 -10.37 2.77
N THR A 279 17.81 -9.16 3.29
CA THR A 279 18.96 -8.78 4.12
C THR A 279 19.02 -9.58 5.42
N ILE A 280 17.90 -9.87 6.08
CA ILE A 280 17.87 -10.69 7.30
C ILE A 280 18.30 -12.12 6.98
N ILE A 281 17.72 -12.72 5.93
CA ILE A 281 18.00 -14.11 5.54
C ILE A 281 19.48 -14.27 5.16
N LYS A 282 19.99 -13.44 4.25
CA LYS A 282 21.35 -13.60 3.69
C LYS A 282 22.42 -12.87 4.48
N GLY A 283 22.13 -11.67 4.98
CA GLY A 283 23.09 -10.80 5.65
C GLY A 283 23.21 -11.04 7.15
N LEU A 284 22.23 -11.69 7.79
CA LEU A 284 22.24 -11.93 9.23
C LEU A 284 22.17 -13.42 9.58
N MET A 285 21.16 -14.15 9.12
CA MET A 285 20.96 -15.54 9.55
C MET A 285 22.07 -16.49 9.10
N ASP A 286 22.58 -16.32 7.87
CA ASP A 286 23.69 -17.13 7.37
C ASP A 286 24.97 -16.94 8.25
N PRO A 287 25.42 -15.71 8.58
CA PRO A 287 26.49 -15.49 9.58
C PRO A 287 26.20 -16.04 10.98
N PHE A 288 24.98 -15.93 11.48
CA PHE A 288 24.61 -16.50 12.79
C PHE A 288 24.70 -18.03 12.79
N ALA A 289 24.27 -18.68 11.70
CA ALA A 289 24.45 -20.11 11.53
C ALA A 289 25.94 -20.50 11.49
N PHE A 290 26.79 -19.73 10.80
CA PHE A 290 28.25 -19.94 10.86
C PHE A 290 28.79 -19.92 12.28
N LEU A 291 28.44 -18.90 13.06
CA LEU A 291 28.94 -18.75 14.43
C LEU A 291 28.44 -19.88 15.34
N ILE A 292 27.13 -20.15 15.34
CA ILE A 292 26.54 -21.16 16.23
C ILE A 292 27.01 -22.56 15.85
N THR A 293 27.01 -22.90 14.55
CA THR A 293 27.50 -24.20 14.08
C THR A 293 29.01 -24.35 14.30
N GLY A 294 29.80 -23.29 14.13
CA GLY A 294 31.24 -23.31 14.41
C GLY A 294 31.55 -23.57 15.89
N VAL A 295 30.87 -22.87 16.81
CA VAL A 295 30.99 -23.11 18.26
C VAL A 295 30.53 -24.53 18.61
N PHE A 296 29.42 -24.99 18.03
CA PHE A 296 28.93 -26.35 18.21
C PHE A 296 29.98 -27.40 17.79
N LEU A 297 30.54 -27.27 16.58
CA LEU A 297 31.56 -28.19 16.08
C LEU A 297 32.84 -28.14 16.93
N TRP A 298 33.26 -26.96 17.39
CA TRP A 298 34.42 -26.82 18.27
C TRP A 298 34.23 -27.52 19.62
N ILE A 299 33.09 -27.35 20.29
CA ILE A 299 32.78 -28.06 21.54
C ILE A 299 32.67 -29.57 21.31
N PHE A 300 32.00 -29.98 20.22
CA PHE A 300 31.79 -31.38 19.89
C PHE A 300 33.13 -32.10 19.63
N THR A 301 34.02 -31.48 18.86
CA THR A 301 35.35 -32.03 18.56
C THR A 301 36.32 -32.00 19.73
N SER A 302 36.08 -31.16 20.74
CA SER A 302 36.92 -31.09 21.94
C SER A 302 36.59 -32.17 22.98
N THR A 303 35.41 -32.80 22.91
CA THR A 303 34.88 -33.65 24.00
C THR A 303 34.76 -35.14 23.66
N GLN A 304 34.82 -35.53 22.38
CA GLN A 304 34.72 -36.93 21.92
C GLN A 304 35.82 -37.30 20.92
N SER A 305 36.21 -38.59 20.90
CA SER A 305 36.89 -39.21 19.75
C SER A 305 36.01 -39.02 18.51
N ILE A 306 36.57 -38.48 17.42
CA ILE A 306 35.81 -38.07 16.22
C ILE A 306 35.11 -39.29 15.60
N ASP A 307 33.83 -39.48 15.91
CA ASP A 307 32.98 -40.44 15.23
C ASP A 307 31.88 -39.70 14.45
N PHE A 308 32.06 -39.70 13.13
CA PHE A 308 31.19 -39.02 12.17
C PHE A 308 29.76 -39.56 12.16
N ILE A 309 29.51 -40.74 12.74
CA ILE A 309 28.18 -41.31 12.91
C ILE A 309 27.32 -40.43 13.84
N TYR A 310 27.90 -39.92 14.94
CA TYR A 310 27.17 -39.03 15.87
C TYR A 310 26.79 -37.70 15.23
N LEU A 311 27.65 -37.14 14.38
CA LEU A 311 27.31 -35.93 13.62
C LEU A 311 26.16 -36.17 12.63
N ASN A 312 26.03 -37.37 12.08
CA ASN A 312 24.90 -37.72 11.22
C ASN A 312 23.56 -37.74 12.01
N TYR A 313 23.55 -38.24 13.24
CA TYR A 313 22.36 -38.12 14.12
C TYR A 313 21.99 -36.66 14.41
N VAL A 314 22.99 -35.81 14.63
CA VAL A 314 22.78 -34.36 14.79
C VAL A 314 22.16 -33.75 13.52
N ILE A 315 22.65 -34.12 12.33
CA ILE A 315 22.08 -33.67 11.05
C ILE A 315 20.61 -34.07 10.95
N ILE A 316 20.25 -35.32 11.28
CA ILE A 316 18.85 -35.78 11.26
C ILE A 316 17.98 -34.93 12.20
N GLY A 317 18.45 -34.66 13.42
CA GLY A 317 17.75 -33.77 14.36
C GLY A 317 17.51 -32.38 13.78
N LEU A 318 18.53 -31.77 13.17
CA LEU A 318 18.40 -30.46 12.51
C LEU A 318 17.46 -30.49 11.30
N ILE A 319 17.44 -31.59 10.54
CA ILE A 319 16.51 -31.77 9.41
C ILE A 319 15.05 -31.81 9.90
N LEU A 320 14.77 -32.47 11.03
CA LEU A 320 13.42 -32.49 11.60
C LEU A 320 12.96 -31.08 12.03
N PHE A 321 13.84 -30.31 12.68
CA PHE A 321 13.55 -28.90 12.99
C PHE A 321 13.33 -28.07 11.71
N TRP A 322 14.18 -28.26 10.71
CA TRP A 322 14.06 -27.56 9.43
C TRP A 322 12.72 -27.89 8.73
N ALA A 323 12.30 -29.15 8.72
CA ALA A 323 11.01 -29.57 8.20
C ALA A 323 9.85 -28.93 9.00
N PHE A 324 9.89 -28.97 10.33
CA PHE A 324 8.87 -28.37 11.17
C PHE A 324 8.65 -26.87 10.87
N PHE A 325 9.74 -26.08 10.82
CA PHE A 325 9.62 -24.65 10.53
C PHE A 325 9.16 -24.37 9.11
N THR A 326 9.61 -25.16 8.14
CA THR A 326 9.17 -25.07 6.75
C THR A 326 7.67 -25.34 6.60
N TRP A 327 7.12 -26.32 7.33
CA TRP A 327 5.68 -26.59 7.36
C TRP A 327 4.88 -25.40 7.91
N SER A 328 5.44 -24.70 8.90
CA SER A 328 4.80 -23.57 9.57
C SER A 328 4.68 -22.30 8.70
N VAL A 329 5.43 -22.19 7.59
CA VAL A 329 5.49 -20.98 6.74
C VAL A 329 4.19 -20.77 5.94
N GLU A 330 3.50 -21.83 5.53
CA GLU A 330 2.35 -21.74 4.61
C GLU A 330 1.20 -20.89 5.15
N LYS A 331 0.83 -21.11 6.42
CA LYS A 331 -0.29 -20.38 7.05
C LYS A 331 -0.07 -18.87 7.04
N ASP A 332 1.15 -18.43 7.29
CA ASP A 332 1.48 -17.00 7.32
C ASP A 332 1.68 -16.41 5.93
N TYR A 333 2.16 -17.22 4.97
CA TYR A 333 2.19 -16.83 3.56
C TYR A 333 0.77 -16.53 3.06
N LEU A 334 -0.19 -17.44 3.28
CA LEU A 334 -1.58 -17.25 2.86
C LEU A 334 -2.24 -16.03 3.53
N ARG A 335 -1.98 -15.81 4.82
CA ARG A 335 -2.44 -14.60 5.53
C ARG A 335 -1.85 -13.30 4.96
N THR A 336 -0.56 -13.32 4.63
CA THR A 336 0.14 -12.17 4.03
C THR A 336 -0.37 -11.89 2.62
N LEU A 337 -0.63 -12.94 1.84
CA LEU A 337 -1.22 -12.83 0.51
C LEU A 337 -2.63 -12.22 0.59
N HIS A 338 -3.45 -12.71 1.54
CA HIS A 338 -4.80 -12.19 1.77
C HIS A 338 -4.79 -10.69 2.13
N THR A 339 -3.95 -10.29 3.09
CA THR A 339 -3.83 -8.88 3.50
C THR A 339 -3.30 -7.98 2.38
N ALA A 340 -2.45 -8.51 1.49
CA ALA A 340 -1.99 -7.77 0.31
C ALA A 340 -3.12 -7.55 -0.72
N ILE A 341 -3.99 -8.56 -0.92
CA ILE A 341 -5.14 -8.52 -1.81
C ILE A 341 -6.25 -7.62 -1.24
N SER A 342 -6.60 -7.78 0.03
CA SER A 342 -7.70 -7.05 0.68
C SER A 342 -7.45 -5.54 0.76
N ASN A 343 -6.19 -5.13 0.93
CA ASN A 343 -5.84 -3.72 1.12
C ASN A 343 -5.69 -2.93 -0.19
N LYS A 344 -6.10 -3.47 -1.36
CA LYS A 344 -5.83 -2.90 -2.70
C LYS A 344 -4.36 -2.48 -2.91
N SER A 345 -3.45 -3.03 -2.11
CA SER A 345 -2.01 -2.72 -2.17
C SER A 345 -1.34 -3.39 -3.38
N LEU A 346 -2.08 -4.27 -4.05
CA LEU A 346 -1.75 -4.89 -5.32
C LEU A 346 -2.51 -4.19 -6.47
N ASN A 347 -2.34 -2.87 -6.59
CA ASN A 347 -2.62 -2.21 -7.87
C ASN A 347 -1.72 -2.83 -8.96
N GLU A 348 -2.33 -3.15 -10.10
CA GLU A 348 -1.70 -3.52 -11.37
C GLU A 348 -0.89 -4.83 -11.38
N ARG A 349 -1.50 -5.95 -10.96
CA ARG A 349 -1.02 -7.27 -11.40
C ARG A 349 -2.18 -8.10 -11.94
N GLU A 350 -2.03 -8.53 -13.18
CA GLU A 350 -2.61 -9.78 -13.69
C GLU A 350 -1.99 -10.94 -12.91
N ILE A 351 -2.47 -11.19 -11.69
CA ILE A 351 -2.21 -12.47 -11.03
C ILE A 351 -3.10 -13.47 -11.76
N ILE A 352 -2.52 -14.25 -12.67
CA ILE A 352 -3.20 -15.40 -13.26
C ILE A 352 -3.25 -16.46 -12.17
N ILE A 353 -4.41 -16.60 -11.51
CA ILE A 353 -4.61 -17.63 -10.50
C ILE A 353 -4.98 -18.91 -11.24
N SER A 354 -4.00 -19.78 -11.48
CA SER A 354 -4.20 -21.06 -12.18
C SER A 354 -4.17 -22.29 -11.28
N ASP A 355 -3.74 -22.16 -10.02
CA ASP A 355 -3.58 -23.30 -9.13
C ASP A 355 -4.91 -23.71 -8.47
N LYS A 356 -5.22 -25.02 -8.52
CA LYS A 356 -6.46 -25.59 -7.99
C LYS A 356 -6.67 -25.32 -6.50
N ALA A 357 -5.59 -25.23 -5.72
CA ALA A 357 -5.64 -24.98 -4.29
C ALA A 357 -6.12 -23.55 -4.00
N SER A 358 -5.60 -22.55 -4.70
CA SER A 358 -6.05 -21.16 -4.58
C SER A 358 -7.47 -20.98 -5.12
N LEU A 359 -7.84 -21.63 -6.23
CA LEU A 359 -9.21 -21.58 -6.75
C LEU A 359 -10.22 -22.17 -5.74
N ASN A 360 -9.92 -23.32 -5.13
CA ASN A 360 -10.76 -23.91 -4.09
C ASN A 360 -10.81 -23.04 -2.83
N TYR A 361 -9.70 -22.38 -2.47
CA TYR A 361 -9.67 -21.43 -1.37
C TYR A 361 -10.57 -20.22 -1.65
N LEU A 362 -10.53 -19.66 -2.86
CA LEU A 362 -11.39 -18.55 -3.29
C LEU A 362 -12.86 -18.97 -3.27
N LEU A 363 -13.19 -20.17 -3.76
CA LEU A 363 -14.54 -20.71 -3.74
C LEU A 363 -15.02 -20.90 -2.29
N ASN A 364 -14.20 -21.48 -1.42
CA ASN A 364 -14.53 -21.62 0.01
C ASN A 364 -14.75 -20.25 0.68
N LYS A 365 -13.94 -19.25 0.32
CA LYS A 365 -14.13 -17.87 0.78
C LYS A 365 -15.35 -17.18 0.20
N LEU A 366 -15.80 -17.54 -1.01
CA LEU A 366 -17.06 -17.06 -1.55
C LEU A 366 -18.25 -17.63 -0.78
N ILE A 367 -18.19 -18.90 -0.35
CA ILE A 367 -19.27 -19.58 0.38
C ILE A 367 -19.32 -19.17 1.86
N ASN A 368 -18.15 -19.11 2.52
CA ASN A 368 -18.03 -18.98 3.99
C ASN A 368 -17.39 -17.66 4.45
N GLY A 369 -16.97 -16.79 3.52
CA GLY A 369 -16.34 -15.51 3.85
C GLY A 369 -17.34 -14.40 4.12
N ASP A 370 -16.81 -13.26 4.56
CA ASP A 370 -17.62 -12.06 4.80
C ASP A 370 -18.10 -11.44 3.47
N GLU A 371 -19.17 -10.64 3.51
CA GLU A 371 -19.78 -10.01 2.33
C GLU A 371 -18.78 -9.30 1.41
N THR A 372 -17.83 -8.57 2.00
CA THR A 372 -16.77 -7.86 1.26
C THR A 372 -15.76 -8.81 0.62
N GLU A 373 -15.48 -9.94 1.28
CA GLU A 373 -14.58 -10.97 0.76
C GLU A 373 -15.24 -11.65 -0.46
N ALA A 374 -16.50 -12.06 -0.31
CA ALA A 374 -17.29 -12.67 -1.39
C ALA A 374 -17.37 -11.78 -2.64
N ILE A 375 -17.68 -10.49 -2.49
CA ILE A 375 -17.72 -9.54 -3.62
C ILE A 375 -16.34 -9.36 -4.27
N SER A 376 -15.28 -9.33 -3.46
CA SER A 376 -13.91 -9.19 -3.98
C SER A 376 -13.50 -10.42 -4.79
N VAL A 377 -13.87 -11.62 -4.34
CA VAL A 377 -13.66 -12.87 -5.08
C VAL A 377 -14.42 -12.85 -6.41
N LEU A 378 -15.70 -12.47 -6.42
CA LEU A 378 -16.51 -12.42 -7.64
C LEU A 378 -15.92 -11.47 -8.69
N LYS A 379 -15.49 -10.28 -8.28
CA LYS A 379 -14.82 -9.32 -9.17
C LYS A 379 -13.54 -9.89 -9.75
N LEU A 380 -12.70 -10.48 -8.90
CA LEU A 380 -11.45 -11.09 -9.33
C LEU A 380 -11.70 -12.21 -10.35
N VAL A 381 -12.64 -13.12 -10.06
CA VAL A 381 -13.02 -14.23 -10.97
C VAL A 381 -13.58 -13.71 -12.30
N SER A 382 -14.33 -12.60 -12.28
CA SER A 382 -14.92 -12.02 -13.49
C SER A 382 -13.87 -11.58 -14.53
N GLU A 383 -12.69 -11.16 -14.08
CA GLU A 383 -11.57 -10.70 -14.90
C GLU A 383 -10.65 -11.83 -15.37
N GLN A 384 -10.82 -13.05 -14.86
CA GLN A 384 -9.94 -14.21 -15.15
C GLN A 384 -10.52 -15.10 -16.25
N SER A 385 -9.63 -15.78 -17.00
CA SER A 385 -9.99 -16.78 -18.01
C SER A 385 -10.23 -18.17 -17.39
N ILE A 386 -11.13 -18.28 -16.41
CA ILE A 386 -11.50 -19.53 -15.72
C ILE A 386 -12.98 -19.87 -15.93
N GLN A 387 -13.39 -21.08 -15.54
CA GLN A 387 -14.79 -21.50 -15.59
C GLN A 387 -15.63 -20.72 -14.56
N LYS A 388 -16.37 -19.71 -15.03
CA LYS A 388 -17.07 -18.73 -14.17
C LYS A 388 -18.41 -19.22 -13.61
N LYS A 389 -19.06 -20.17 -14.30
CA LYS A 389 -20.41 -20.66 -13.96
C LYS A 389 -20.57 -21.07 -12.49
N ILE A 390 -19.63 -21.84 -11.96
CA ILE A 390 -19.69 -22.35 -10.57
C ILE A 390 -19.68 -21.18 -9.56
N TYR A 391 -18.84 -20.16 -9.79
CA TYR A 391 -18.76 -19.00 -8.91
C TYR A 391 -20.03 -18.14 -8.97
N PHE A 392 -20.62 -18.01 -10.15
CA PHE A 392 -21.87 -17.26 -10.30
C PHE A 392 -23.06 -18.01 -9.67
N GLU A 393 -23.14 -19.33 -9.80
CA GLU A 393 -24.18 -20.12 -9.14
C GLU A 393 -24.09 -20.03 -7.61
N GLU A 394 -22.88 -20.15 -7.04
CA GLU A 394 -22.68 -20.03 -5.60
C GLU A 394 -22.87 -18.59 -5.11
N GLY A 395 -22.47 -17.58 -5.88
CA GLY A 395 -22.75 -16.17 -5.60
C GLY A 395 -24.25 -15.85 -5.58
N LEU A 396 -25.05 -16.48 -6.46
CA LEU A 396 -26.51 -16.34 -6.47
C LEU A 396 -27.19 -17.06 -5.31
N LYS A 397 -26.60 -18.12 -4.75
CA LYS A 397 -27.12 -18.87 -3.59
C LYS A 397 -26.67 -18.30 -2.24
N HIS A 398 -25.78 -17.31 -2.25
CA HIS A 398 -25.23 -16.73 -1.04
C HIS A 398 -26.32 -16.10 -0.14
N ASN A 399 -26.12 -16.14 1.18
CA ASN A 399 -27.10 -15.64 2.17
C ASN A 399 -27.23 -14.10 2.16
N ALA A 400 -26.16 -13.39 1.78
CA ALA A 400 -26.10 -11.94 1.82
C ALA A 400 -26.60 -11.29 0.51
N LYS A 401 -27.72 -10.54 0.57
CA LYS A 401 -28.36 -9.85 -0.56
C LYS A 401 -27.40 -9.09 -1.48
N ASN A 402 -26.43 -8.38 -0.93
CA ASN A 402 -25.49 -7.56 -1.70
C ASN A 402 -24.55 -8.41 -2.58
N VAL A 403 -24.23 -9.64 -2.18
CA VAL A 403 -23.45 -10.60 -2.98
C VAL A 403 -24.28 -11.07 -4.17
N ASN A 404 -25.57 -11.36 -3.97
CA ASN A 404 -26.49 -11.78 -5.03
C ASN A 404 -26.66 -10.66 -6.06
N LEU A 405 -26.86 -9.41 -5.62
CA LEU A 405 -26.94 -8.23 -6.50
C LEU A 405 -25.64 -7.99 -7.27
N ALA A 406 -24.48 -8.09 -6.60
CA ALA A 406 -23.18 -7.98 -7.27
C ALA A 406 -22.99 -9.08 -8.32
N THR A 407 -23.45 -10.30 -8.04
CA THR A 407 -23.39 -11.43 -8.98
C THR A 407 -24.27 -11.16 -10.21
N LEU A 408 -25.52 -10.70 -10.02
CA LEU A 408 -26.44 -10.35 -11.11
C LEU A 408 -25.89 -9.24 -12.00
N ALA A 409 -25.32 -8.19 -11.41
CA ALA A 409 -24.68 -7.11 -12.16
C ALA A 409 -23.52 -7.62 -13.03
N ILE A 410 -22.65 -8.50 -12.50
CA ILE A 410 -21.55 -9.10 -13.26
C ILE A 410 -22.07 -9.98 -14.40
N ILE A 411 -23.15 -10.75 -14.17
CA ILE A 411 -23.81 -11.57 -15.21
C ILE A 411 -24.35 -10.69 -16.33
N GLN A 412 -25.00 -9.57 -15.99
CA GLN A 412 -25.54 -8.61 -16.93
C GLN A 412 -24.43 -7.95 -17.76
N ASP A 413 -23.36 -7.47 -17.12
CA ASP A 413 -22.25 -6.79 -17.79
C ASP A 413 -21.45 -7.74 -18.71
N SER A 414 -21.35 -9.01 -18.33
CA SER A 414 -20.65 -10.04 -19.12
C SER A 414 -21.52 -10.71 -20.18
N ASN A 415 -22.80 -10.37 -20.29
CA ASN A 415 -23.80 -11.02 -21.16
C ASN A 415 -23.72 -12.57 -21.05
N ALA A 416 -23.67 -13.11 -19.83
CA ALA A 416 -23.50 -14.54 -19.60
C ALA A 416 -24.82 -15.32 -19.83
N ILE A 417 -25.16 -15.53 -21.11
CA ILE A 417 -26.38 -16.25 -21.56
C ILE A 417 -26.50 -17.66 -20.94
N GLU A 418 -25.36 -18.31 -20.66
CA GLU A 418 -25.29 -19.62 -20.00
C GLU A 418 -25.98 -19.69 -18.63
N MET A 419 -26.21 -18.55 -17.98
CA MET A 419 -26.87 -18.45 -16.67
C MET A 419 -28.41 -18.37 -16.75
N LEU A 420 -29.01 -18.22 -17.94
CA LEU A 420 -30.47 -18.10 -18.12
C LEU A 420 -31.28 -19.22 -17.44
N PRO A 421 -30.93 -20.53 -17.57
CA PRO A 421 -31.68 -21.59 -16.91
C PRO A 421 -31.65 -21.48 -15.38
N SER A 422 -30.49 -21.12 -14.83
CA SER A 422 -30.32 -20.92 -13.39
C SER A 422 -31.14 -19.72 -12.91
N LEU A 423 -31.16 -18.61 -13.64
CA LEU A 423 -31.98 -17.43 -13.31
C LEU A 423 -33.49 -17.72 -13.38
N GLN A 424 -33.95 -18.45 -14.39
CA GLN A 424 -35.36 -18.85 -14.51
C GLN A 424 -35.79 -19.75 -13.34
N SER A 425 -34.92 -20.65 -12.87
CA SER A 425 -35.21 -21.47 -11.68
C SER A 425 -35.35 -20.67 -10.39
N PHE A 426 -34.77 -19.47 -10.33
CA PHE A 426 -34.86 -18.57 -9.18
C PHE A 426 -36.13 -17.70 -9.18
N LEU A 427 -36.89 -17.63 -10.28
CA LEU A 427 -38.15 -16.88 -10.34
C LEU A 427 -39.26 -17.49 -9.48
N THR A 428 -39.19 -18.80 -9.19
CA THR A 428 -40.21 -19.56 -8.46
C THR A 428 -39.86 -19.77 -6.98
N GLN A 429 -38.72 -19.26 -6.50
CA GLN A 429 -38.29 -19.43 -5.11
C GLN A 429 -38.73 -18.26 -4.22
N GLU A 430 -39.57 -18.53 -3.22
CA GLU A 430 -40.08 -17.53 -2.27
C GLU A 430 -38.96 -16.83 -1.47
N GLU A 431 -37.88 -17.54 -1.15
CA GLU A 431 -36.72 -16.98 -0.41
C GLU A 431 -36.00 -15.85 -1.14
N LYS A 432 -36.26 -15.67 -2.46
CA LYS A 432 -35.59 -14.68 -3.32
C LYS A 432 -36.48 -13.51 -3.72
N GLU A 433 -37.64 -13.33 -3.10
CA GLU A 433 -38.56 -12.23 -3.42
C GLU A 433 -37.91 -10.83 -3.31
N LEU A 434 -36.95 -10.66 -2.38
CA LEU A 434 -36.19 -9.42 -2.17
C LEU A 434 -35.21 -9.04 -3.30
N ILE A 435 -34.83 -9.99 -4.16
CA ILE A 435 -33.93 -9.80 -5.31
C ILE A 435 -34.64 -10.05 -6.65
N LEU A 436 -35.90 -10.45 -6.61
CA LEU A 436 -36.75 -10.68 -7.78
C LEU A 436 -36.77 -9.51 -8.78
N PRO A 437 -36.81 -8.22 -8.37
CA PRO A 437 -36.73 -7.09 -9.30
C PRO A 437 -35.47 -7.11 -10.18
N GLU A 438 -34.33 -7.50 -9.61
CA GLU A 438 -33.05 -7.51 -10.32
C GLU A 438 -32.88 -8.79 -11.17
N ILE A 439 -33.54 -9.89 -10.77
CA ILE A 439 -33.58 -11.12 -11.57
C ILE A 439 -34.39 -10.89 -12.84
N ILE A 440 -35.58 -10.30 -12.74
CA ILE A 440 -36.44 -10.07 -13.93
C ILE A 440 -35.79 -9.09 -14.91
N THR A 441 -35.08 -8.06 -14.41
CA THR A 441 -34.34 -7.13 -15.29
C THR A 441 -33.15 -7.83 -15.95
N THR A 442 -32.41 -8.66 -15.21
CA THR A 442 -31.30 -9.45 -15.78
C THR A 442 -31.79 -10.42 -16.85
N ILE A 443 -32.92 -11.11 -16.61
CA ILE A 443 -33.55 -12.00 -17.59
C ILE A 443 -33.98 -11.22 -18.83
N ASN A 444 -34.64 -10.06 -18.68
CA ASN A 444 -35.04 -9.23 -19.83
C ASN A 444 -33.85 -8.75 -20.68
N VAL A 445 -32.70 -8.51 -20.05
CA VAL A 445 -31.47 -8.10 -20.74
C VAL A 445 -30.89 -9.26 -21.56
N LEU A 446 -30.95 -10.47 -21.03
CA LEU A 446 -30.44 -11.69 -21.66
C LEU A 446 -31.43 -12.32 -22.66
N ASP A 447 -32.74 -12.15 -22.47
CA ASP A 447 -33.84 -12.62 -23.30
C ASP A 447 -34.91 -11.53 -23.47
N SER A 448 -34.87 -10.83 -24.60
CA SER A 448 -35.79 -9.73 -24.93
C SER A 448 -37.23 -10.18 -25.22
N ASN A 449 -37.49 -11.48 -25.32
CA ASN A 449 -38.83 -12.01 -25.62
C ASN A 449 -39.59 -12.44 -24.35
N PHE A 450 -38.99 -12.28 -23.17
CA PHE A 450 -39.61 -12.67 -21.91
C PHE A 450 -40.80 -11.77 -21.55
N LYS A 451 -41.97 -12.36 -21.29
CA LYS A 451 -43.21 -11.63 -20.97
C LYS A 451 -43.26 -11.21 -19.50
N MET A 452 -43.55 -9.95 -19.23
CA MET A 452 -43.57 -9.37 -17.88
C MET A 452 -44.97 -9.13 -17.30
N ASP A 453 -46.02 -9.57 -17.99
CA ASP A 453 -47.42 -9.25 -17.67
C ASP A 453 -47.80 -9.66 -16.23
N ASP A 454 -47.28 -10.79 -15.75
CA ASP A 454 -47.54 -11.31 -14.41
C ASP A 454 -46.87 -10.48 -13.31
N PHE A 455 -45.73 -9.84 -13.61
CA PHE A 455 -44.96 -9.05 -12.65
C PHE A 455 -45.44 -7.59 -12.52
N ILE A 456 -46.18 -7.07 -13.51
CA ILE A 456 -46.78 -5.71 -13.47
C ILE A 456 -47.88 -5.61 -12.41
N LYS A 457 -48.54 -6.73 -12.07
CA LYS A 457 -49.62 -6.79 -11.07
C LYS A 457 -49.15 -7.29 -9.70
N HIS A 458 -47.84 -7.41 -9.50
CA HIS A 458 -47.27 -7.96 -8.28
C HIS A 458 -47.55 -7.07 -7.05
N PRO A 459 -47.79 -7.63 -5.84
CA PRO A 459 -48.03 -6.83 -4.63
C PRO A 459 -46.81 -5.98 -4.20
N ASN A 460 -45.60 -6.42 -4.54
CA ASN A 460 -44.36 -5.70 -4.26
C ASN A 460 -44.12 -4.54 -5.25
N ALA A 461 -44.07 -3.31 -4.73
CA ALA A 461 -43.89 -2.09 -5.52
C ALA A 461 -42.58 -2.04 -6.34
N ASP A 462 -41.51 -2.66 -5.86
CA ASP A 462 -40.22 -2.68 -6.57
C ASP A 462 -40.21 -3.68 -7.73
N VAL A 463 -40.95 -4.79 -7.61
CA VAL A 463 -41.16 -5.77 -8.70
C VAL A 463 -42.00 -5.14 -9.80
N VAL A 464 -43.08 -4.43 -9.43
CA VAL A 464 -43.90 -3.68 -10.40
C VAL A 464 -43.07 -2.60 -11.10
N PHE A 465 -42.23 -1.87 -10.37
CA PHE A 465 -41.33 -0.89 -10.97
C PHE A 465 -40.34 -1.53 -11.96
N ALA A 466 -39.71 -2.64 -11.59
CA ALA A 466 -38.77 -3.35 -12.46
C ALA A 466 -39.46 -3.99 -13.68
N ALA A 467 -40.68 -4.50 -13.52
CA ALA A 467 -41.49 -5.06 -14.61
C ALA A 467 -41.97 -3.96 -15.56
N THR A 468 -42.54 -2.87 -15.04
CA THR A 468 -42.96 -1.70 -15.84
C THR A 468 -41.78 -1.09 -16.58
N LEU A 469 -40.61 -0.96 -15.93
CA LEU A 469 -39.38 -0.51 -16.58
C LEU A 469 -38.90 -1.48 -17.67
N SER A 470 -39.02 -2.78 -17.44
CA SER A 470 -38.63 -3.83 -18.40
C SER A 470 -39.56 -3.93 -19.60
N THR A 471 -40.84 -3.57 -19.45
CA THR A 471 -41.82 -3.48 -20.54
C THR A 471 -41.74 -2.20 -21.36
N ILE A 472 -41.10 -1.16 -20.84
CA ILE A 472 -40.79 0.02 -21.65
C ILE A 472 -39.65 -0.41 -22.58
N PRO A 473 -39.87 -0.43 -23.91
CA PRO A 473 -38.87 -0.91 -24.85
C PRO A 473 -37.52 -0.21 -24.62
N LYS A 474 -36.41 -0.95 -24.77
CA LYS A 474 -35.06 -0.41 -24.72
C LYS A 474 -35.02 0.85 -25.58
N LEU A 475 -34.88 1.99 -24.91
CA LEU A 475 -34.75 3.36 -25.43
C LEU A 475 -34.35 3.44 -26.91
N GLU A 476 -35.37 3.47 -27.77
CA GLU A 476 -35.39 4.28 -28.98
C GLU A 476 -36.66 5.13 -28.95
N ILE A 477 -36.52 6.38 -29.36
CA ILE A 477 -37.28 7.60 -29.06
C ILE A 477 -38.81 7.60 -29.35
N ASP A 478 -39.42 6.50 -29.80
CA ASP A 478 -40.71 6.56 -30.52
C ASP A 478 -42.00 6.23 -29.75
N ASP A 479 -41.97 5.82 -28.47
CA ASP A 479 -43.20 5.47 -27.72
C ASP A 479 -43.40 6.24 -26.40
N LYS A 480 -43.00 7.53 -26.37
CA LYS A 480 -43.25 8.42 -25.21
C LYS A 480 -44.75 8.51 -24.85
N GLU A 481 -45.64 8.41 -25.83
CA GLU A 481 -47.09 8.50 -25.62
C GLU A 481 -47.65 7.34 -24.77
N LYS A 482 -47.16 6.12 -24.96
CA LYS A 482 -47.60 4.96 -24.13
C LYS A 482 -47.12 5.10 -22.69
N ALA A 483 -45.88 5.55 -22.48
CA ALA A 483 -45.36 5.84 -21.15
C ALA A 483 -46.15 6.97 -20.47
N GLU A 484 -46.56 8.00 -21.22
CA GLU A 484 -47.42 9.08 -20.70
C GLU A 484 -48.78 8.55 -20.25
N GLN A 485 -49.46 7.71 -21.06
CA GLN A 485 -50.77 7.16 -20.71
C GLN A 485 -50.71 6.31 -19.44
N VAL A 486 -49.70 5.45 -19.30
CA VAL A 486 -49.49 4.63 -18.09
C VAL A 486 -49.23 5.53 -16.87
N LEU A 487 -48.41 6.57 -17.00
CA LEU A 487 -48.16 7.52 -15.92
C LEU A 487 -49.39 8.32 -15.50
N TYR A 488 -50.20 8.78 -16.46
CA TYR A 488 -51.46 9.48 -16.16
C TYR A 488 -52.39 8.59 -15.33
N GLN A 489 -52.55 7.32 -15.70
CA GLN A 489 -53.36 6.36 -14.93
C GLN A 489 -52.79 6.11 -13.54
N LEU A 490 -51.47 5.99 -13.40
CA LEU A 490 -50.82 5.75 -12.11
C LEU A 490 -50.93 6.95 -11.16
N PHE A 491 -50.83 8.20 -11.65
CA PHE A 491 -51.02 9.40 -10.82
C PHE A 491 -52.47 9.64 -10.37
N HIS A 492 -53.45 9.22 -11.19
CA HIS A 492 -54.89 9.37 -10.89
C HIS A 492 -55.45 8.25 -10.02
N ASN A 493 -54.81 7.08 -9.98
CA ASN A 493 -55.21 6.02 -9.07
C ASN A 493 -55.02 6.44 -7.60
N LYS A 494 -55.99 6.07 -6.73
CA LYS A 494 -56.02 6.49 -5.32
C LYS A 494 -54.90 5.88 -4.46
N GLY A 495 -54.15 4.89 -4.95
CA GLY A 495 -53.09 4.22 -4.20
C GLY A 495 -51.79 5.05 -4.07
N ASN A 496 -51.27 5.19 -2.85
CA ASN A 496 -49.99 5.86 -2.58
C ASN A 496 -48.81 5.17 -3.29
N THR A 497 -48.86 3.84 -3.42
CA THR A 497 -47.86 3.01 -4.13
C THR A 497 -47.77 3.36 -5.61
N ASN A 498 -48.92 3.59 -6.26
CA ASN A 498 -48.97 3.96 -7.67
C ASN A 498 -48.38 5.34 -7.93
N LYS A 499 -48.61 6.30 -7.04
CA LYS A 499 -48.01 7.65 -7.13
C LYS A 499 -46.49 7.60 -6.94
N ILE A 500 -46.00 6.81 -5.99
CA ILE A 500 -44.55 6.62 -5.78
C ILE A 500 -43.91 5.98 -7.01
N ASN A 501 -44.52 4.93 -7.57
CA ASN A 501 -44.00 4.28 -8.78
C ASN A 501 -44.07 5.20 -10.00
N ALA A 502 -45.13 6.00 -10.15
CA ALA A 502 -45.21 7.02 -11.18
C ALA A 502 -44.07 8.05 -11.08
N LEU A 503 -43.77 8.52 -9.86
CA LEU A 503 -42.63 9.42 -9.61
C LEU A 503 -41.28 8.77 -9.97
N LYS A 504 -41.08 7.49 -9.62
CA LYS A 504 -39.86 6.74 -10.00
C LYS A 504 -39.73 6.62 -11.53
N VAL A 505 -40.82 6.35 -12.25
CA VAL A 505 -40.83 6.26 -13.72
C VAL A 505 -40.61 7.63 -14.37
N VAL A 506 -41.27 8.70 -13.89
CA VAL A 506 -41.02 10.08 -14.34
C VAL A 506 -39.56 10.46 -14.16
N ALA A 507 -38.94 10.09 -13.03
CA ALA A 507 -37.53 10.35 -12.77
C ALA A 507 -36.62 9.60 -13.76
N LYS A 508 -36.88 8.30 -13.99
CA LYS A 508 -36.07 7.47 -14.89
C LYS A 508 -36.15 7.93 -16.35
N LEU A 509 -37.34 8.31 -16.80
CA LEU A 509 -37.61 8.76 -18.18
C LEU A 509 -37.44 10.27 -18.39
N LYS A 510 -37.18 11.04 -17.33
CA LYS A 510 -37.03 12.52 -17.34
C LYS A 510 -38.19 13.25 -18.04
N MET A 511 -39.43 12.85 -17.73
CA MET A 511 -40.62 13.35 -18.42
C MET A 511 -41.06 14.71 -17.89
N MET A 512 -40.58 15.78 -18.54
CA MET A 512 -40.83 17.18 -18.13
C MET A 512 -42.31 17.55 -18.06
N LYS A 513 -43.18 16.91 -18.86
CA LYS A 513 -44.63 17.18 -18.89
C LYS A 513 -45.32 16.97 -17.54
N PHE A 514 -44.74 16.16 -16.64
CA PHE A 514 -45.25 15.91 -15.30
C PHE A 514 -44.59 16.77 -14.21
N GLU A 515 -43.79 17.78 -14.57
CA GLU A 515 -43.11 18.69 -13.64
C GLU A 515 -44.06 19.30 -12.61
N TYR A 516 -45.22 19.80 -13.06
CA TYR A 516 -46.23 20.38 -12.16
C TYR A 516 -46.68 19.39 -11.07
N LYS A 517 -46.82 18.11 -11.43
CA LYS A 517 -47.26 17.05 -10.50
C LYS A 517 -46.14 16.68 -9.53
N VAL A 518 -44.89 16.69 -9.98
CA VAL A 518 -43.73 16.51 -9.10
C VAL A 518 -43.64 17.65 -8.08
N ILE A 519 -43.77 18.90 -8.52
CA ILE A 519 -43.74 20.08 -7.64
C ILE A 519 -44.90 20.04 -6.63
N GLU A 520 -46.11 19.67 -7.06
CA GLU A 520 -47.27 19.50 -6.17
C GLU A 520 -46.99 18.43 -5.09
N LEU A 521 -46.50 17.25 -5.49
CA LEU A 521 -46.28 16.13 -4.59
C LEU A 521 -45.06 16.31 -3.67
N MET A 522 -44.13 17.23 -3.99
CA MET A 522 -43.03 17.62 -3.09
C MET A 522 -43.51 18.29 -1.79
N PHE A 523 -44.76 18.77 -1.75
CA PHE A 523 -45.37 19.36 -0.54
C PHE A 523 -46.50 18.48 0.01
N SER A 524 -46.59 17.21 -0.40
CA SER A 524 -47.65 16.32 0.10
C SER A 524 -47.53 16.03 1.60
N GLU A 525 -48.66 15.78 2.26
CA GLU A 525 -48.69 15.39 3.68
C GLU A 525 -48.07 14.00 3.94
N ASN A 526 -48.03 13.14 2.92
CA ASN A 526 -47.43 11.80 3.03
C ASN A 526 -45.91 11.88 2.82
N GLU A 527 -45.14 11.55 3.86
CA GLU A 527 -43.67 11.59 3.84
C GLU A 527 -43.04 10.71 2.74
N GLN A 528 -43.61 9.54 2.44
CA GLN A 528 -43.06 8.65 1.39
C GLN A 528 -43.24 9.23 -0.01
N ILE A 529 -44.38 9.88 -0.26
CA ILE A 529 -44.65 10.57 -1.53
C ILE A 529 -43.78 11.81 -1.65
N LYS A 530 -43.66 12.59 -0.56
CA LYS A 530 -42.80 13.77 -0.47
C LYS A 530 -41.34 13.44 -0.81
N SER A 531 -40.78 12.41 -0.16
CA SER A 531 -39.40 11.97 -0.41
C SER A 531 -39.21 11.47 -1.84
N SER A 532 -40.17 10.67 -2.36
CA SER A 532 -40.14 10.19 -3.75
C SER A 532 -40.24 11.32 -4.76
N ALA A 533 -41.05 12.34 -4.49
CA ALA A 533 -41.21 13.51 -5.35
C ALA A 533 -39.95 14.39 -5.36
N ARG A 534 -39.31 14.60 -4.20
CA ARG A 534 -38.00 15.26 -4.12
C ARG A 534 -36.94 14.49 -4.91
N SER A 535 -36.90 13.16 -4.82
CA SER A 535 -35.99 12.36 -5.65
C SER A 535 -36.32 12.47 -7.15
N ALA A 536 -37.59 12.53 -7.53
CA ALA A 536 -37.99 12.71 -8.94
C ALA A 536 -37.63 14.10 -9.48
N SER A 537 -37.77 15.13 -8.64
CA SER A 537 -37.41 16.51 -8.95
C SER A 537 -35.93 16.64 -9.35
N ALA A 538 -35.08 15.83 -8.73
CA ALA A 538 -33.65 15.78 -9.03
C ALA A 538 -33.34 15.34 -10.47
N ALA A 539 -34.16 14.45 -11.02
CA ALA A 539 -33.99 13.95 -12.37
C ALA A 539 -34.51 14.92 -13.45
N LEU A 540 -35.53 15.73 -13.11
CA LEU A 540 -36.07 16.77 -13.99
C LEU A 540 -35.09 17.95 -14.10
N GLY A 541 -34.60 18.47 -12.96
CA GLY A 541 -33.54 19.50 -12.92
C GLY A 541 -33.86 20.76 -13.74
N THR A 542 -35.12 21.18 -13.77
CA THR A 542 -35.61 22.43 -14.38
C THR A 542 -35.39 23.62 -13.44
N GLU A 543 -35.39 24.84 -13.97
CA GLU A 543 -35.12 26.04 -13.16
C GLU A 543 -36.19 26.26 -12.08
N GLN A 544 -37.46 25.99 -12.39
CA GLN A 544 -38.57 26.12 -11.43
C GLN A 544 -38.43 25.12 -10.27
N VAL A 545 -38.07 23.87 -10.55
CA VAL A 545 -37.81 22.85 -9.52
C VAL A 545 -36.67 23.27 -8.60
N ILE A 546 -35.57 23.80 -9.14
CA ILE A 546 -34.42 24.24 -8.34
C ILE A 546 -34.82 25.37 -7.38
N ILE A 547 -35.55 26.38 -7.88
CA ILE A 547 -36.03 27.50 -7.05
C ILE A 547 -36.90 26.97 -5.91
N LYS A 548 -37.84 26.06 -6.23
CA LYS A 548 -38.76 25.51 -5.23
C LYS A 548 -38.05 24.64 -4.18
N LEU A 549 -37.04 23.87 -4.57
CA LEU A 549 -36.19 23.12 -3.63
C LEU A 549 -35.39 24.04 -2.70
N ILE A 550 -34.87 25.17 -3.19
CA ILE A 550 -34.12 26.15 -2.38
C ILE A 550 -35.05 26.87 -1.40
N GLU A 551 -36.27 27.23 -1.82
CA GLU A 551 -37.30 27.76 -0.92
C GLU A 551 -37.64 26.76 0.20
N ASP A 552 -37.85 25.49 -0.17
CA ASP A 552 -38.14 24.41 0.77
C ASP A 552 -36.97 24.18 1.75
N PHE A 553 -35.73 24.28 1.27
CA PHE A 553 -34.51 24.21 2.09
C PHE A 553 -34.44 25.35 3.12
N ASN A 554 -34.92 26.55 2.78
CA ASN A 554 -34.88 27.70 3.68
C ASN A 554 -35.91 27.59 4.82
N ILE A 555 -37.02 26.88 4.61
CA ILE A 555 -38.12 26.76 5.59
C ILE A 555 -37.95 25.51 6.47
N ASN A 556 -37.62 24.36 5.88
CA ASN A 556 -37.55 23.11 6.62
C ASN A 556 -36.32 23.03 7.54
N LYS A 557 -36.49 22.24 8.62
CA LYS A 557 -35.40 21.81 9.52
C LYS A 557 -34.81 20.44 9.14
N ASN A 558 -35.58 19.63 8.40
CA ASN A 558 -35.15 18.34 7.88
C ASN A 558 -34.95 18.42 6.36
N ASP A 559 -33.70 18.69 5.98
CA ASP A 559 -33.32 19.10 4.61
C ASP A 559 -32.43 18.06 3.91
N THR A 560 -32.33 16.84 4.44
CA THR A 560 -31.51 15.75 3.88
C THR A 560 -31.90 15.41 2.45
N ASP A 561 -33.20 15.16 2.23
CA ASP A 561 -33.74 14.74 0.93
C ASP A 561 -33.63 15.87 -0.09
N ILE A 562 -33.73 17.12 0.37
CA ILE A 562 -33.60 18.32 -0.46
C ILE A 562 -32.16 18.48 -0.92
N LEU A 563 -31.19 18.35 -0.01
CA LEU A 563 -29.77 18.41 -0.35
C LEU A 563 -29.36 17.26 -1.28
N GLU A 564 -29.91 16.06 -1.10
CA GLU A 564 -29.64 14.95 -2.01
C GLU A 564 -30.21 15.21 -3.42
N ALA A 565 -31.43 15.76 -3.50
CA ALA A 565 -32.02 16.16 -4.76
C ALA A 565 -31.20 17.24 -5.48
N LEU A 566 -30.82 18.30 -4.77
CA LEU A 566 -29.98 19.38 -5.31
C LEU A 566 -28.61 18.86 -5.77
N ALA A 567 -28.00 17.90 -5.05
CA ALA A 567 -26.71 17.31 -5.44
C ALA A 567 -26.80 16.58 -6.78
N LYS A 568 -27.89 15.83 -6.99
CA LYS A 568 -28.18 15.05 -8.20
C LYS A 568 -28.45 15.92 -9.43
N ILE A 569 -29.01 17.13 -9.26
CA ILE A 569 -29.24 18.07 -10.37
C ILE A 569 -27.92 18.58 -10.98
N GLY A 570 -26.88 18.72 -10.17
CA GLY A 570 -25.55 19.07 -10.64
C GLY A 570 -25.32 20.58 -10.85
N SER A 571 -24.59 20.95 -11.91
CA SER A 571 -24.03 22.30 -12.11
C SER A 571 -25.04 23.44 -12.15
N LYS A 572 -26.28 23.18 -12.59
CA LYS A 572 -27.35 24.18 -12.67
C LYS A 572 -27.67 24.83 -11.31
N VAL A 573 -27.45 24.09 -10.22
CA VAL A 573 -27.72 24.57 -8.87
C VAL A 573 -26.70 25.62 -8.40
N VAL A 574 -25.45 25.53 -8.87
CA VAL A 574 -24.34 26.38 -8.42
C VAL A 574 -24.66 27.87 -8.59
N LYS A 575 -25.22 28.25 -9.74
CA LYS A 575 -25.57 29.66 -10.06
C LYS A 575 -26.61 30.26 -9.11
N LYS A 576 -27.48 29.44 -8.50
CA LYS A 576 -28.51 29.91 -7.56
C LYS A 576 -28.02 29.89 -6.11
N ILE A 577 -27.05 29.02 -5.78
CA ILE A 577 -26.46 28.93 -4.44
C ILE A 577 -25.41 30.03 -4.21
N GLU A 578 -24.64 30.39 -5.22
CA GLU A 578 -23.55 31.37 -5.11
C GLU A 578 -23.96 32.70 -4.46
N PRO A 579 -25.05 33.39 -4.88
CA PRO A 579 -25.49 34.64 -4.24
C PRO A 579 -25.82 34.45 -2.75
N ILE A 580 -26.48 33.35 -2.41
CA ILE A 580 -26.89 33.03 -1.03
C ILE A 580 -25.68 32.86 -0.11
N LEU A 581 -24.61 32.22 -0.61
CA LEU A 581 -23.38 32.04 0.14
C LEU A 581 -22.62 33.36 0.33
N ILE A 582 -22.56 34.20 -0.70
CA ILE A 582 -21.86 35.49 -0.66
C ILE A 582 -22.59 36.49 0.24
N GLU A 583 -23.92 36.64 0.12
CA GLU A 583 -24.73 37.56 0.94
C GLU A 583 -24.65 37.22 2.43
N ASN A 584 -24.66 35.93 2.77
CA ASN A 584 -24.54 35.45 4.15
C ASN A 584 -23.08 35.36 4.64
N LYS A 585 -22.09 35.75 3.82
CA LYS A 585 -20.65 35.61 4.11
C LYS A 585 -20.26 34.20 4.55
N CYS A 586 -20.92 33.18 4.02
CA CYS A 586 -20.76 31.78 4.40
C CYS A 586 -20.95 31.47 5.90
N HIS A 587 -21.70 32.28 6.66
CA HIS A 587 -21.96 32.03 8.07
C HIS A 587 -23.23 31.19 8.30
N GLY A 588 -23.21 30.40 9.38
CA GLY A 588 -24.36 29.64 9.86
C GLY A 588 -24.46 28.21 9.31
N VAL A 589 -25.34 27.42 9.94
CA VAL A 589 -25.50 25.98 9.68
C VAL A 589 -25.94 25.72 8.23
N LYS A 590 -26.85 26.55 7.69
CA LYS A 590 -27.35 26.42 6.32
C LYS A 590 -26.27 26.71 5.27
N ALA A 591 -25.45 27.74 5.47
CA ALA A 591 -24.32 28.02 4.58
C ALA A 591 -23.31 26.86 4.57
N ARG A 592 -22.98 26.29 5.73
CA ARG A 592 -22.10 25.13 5.83
C ARG A 592 -22.65 23.89 5.10
N LYS A 593 -23.97 23.64 5.19
CA LYS A 593 -24.66 22.60 4.42
C LYS A 593 -24.57 22.83 2.90
N LEU A 594 -24.73 24.08 2.45
CA LEU A 594 -24.58 24.45 1.04
C LEU A 594 -23.13 24.29 0.54
N ILE A 595 -22.12 24.59 1.36
CA ILE A 595 -20.71 24.32 1.02
C ILE A 595 -20.48 22.81 0.84
N LEU A 596 -20.96 21.97 1.77
CA LEU A 596 -20.88 20.51 1.66
C LEU A 596 -21.64 19.96 0.44
N LEU A 597 -22.75 20.59 0.08
CA LEU A 597 -23.50 20.26 -1.13
C LEU A 597 -22.67 20.49 -2.40
N LEU A 598 -21.96 21.63 -2.50
CA LEU A 598 -21.07 21.91 -3.63
C LEU A 598 -20.00 20.81 -3.80
N GLY A 599 -19.48 20.25 -2.70
CA GLY A 599 -18.55 19.11 -2.77
C GLY A 599 -19.12 17.86 -3.46
N LYS A 600 -20.43 17.61 -3.31
CA LYS A 600 -21.14 16.51 -3.97
C LYS A 600 -21.51 16.82 -5.43
N VAL A 601 -21.56 18.11 -5.79
CA VAL A 601 -21.78 18.57 -7.15
C VAL A 601 -20.45 18.52 -7.90
N HIS A 602 -20.23 17.43 -8.63
CA HIS A 602 -19.01 17.15 -9.38
C HIS A 602 -18.92 17.98 -10.68
N SER A 603 -18.96 19.30 -10.56
CA SER A 603 -18.87 20.24 -11.69
C SER A 603 -17.70 21.21 -11.55
N ILE A 604 -17.31 21.81 -12.67
CA ILE A 604 -16.22 22.79 -12.74
C ILE A 604 -16.63 24.10 -12.07
N GLU A 605 -17.88 24.52 -12.26
CA GLU A 605 -18.44 25.72 -11.62
C GLU A 605 -18.44 25.58 -10.10
N SER A 606 -18.84 24.41 -9.59
CA SER A 606 -18.81 24.12 -8.15
C SER A 606 -17.38 24.15 -7.60
N LYS A 607 -16.43 23.57 -8.34
CA LYS A 607 -15.01 23.56 -7.97
C LYS A 607 -14.44 24.96 -7.87
N ASN A 608 -14.68 25.78 -8.88
CA ASN A 608 -14.19 27.16 -8.96
C ASN A 608 -14.80 28.03 -7.85
N LEU A 609 -16.09 27.84 -7.56
CA LEU A 609 -16.74 28.52 -6.45
C LEU A 609 -16.11 28.11 -5.11
N LEU A 610 -15.89 26.82 -4.86
CA LEU A 610 -15.25 26.34 -3.64
C LEU A 610 -13.79 26.85 -3.49
N GLU A 611 -13.01 26.89 -4.57
CA GLU A 611 -11.65 27.43 -4.56
C GLU A 611 -11.64 28.94 -4.27
N ASN A 612 -12.57 29.70 -4.84
CA ASN A 612 -12.74 31.12 -4.53
C ASN A 612 -13.15 31.33 -3.06
N LEU A 613 -14.08 30.51 -2.56
CA LEU A 613 -14.50 30.55 -1.15
C LEU A 613 -13.35 30.20 -0.18
N LEU A 614 -12.43 29.31 -0.57
CA LEU A 614 -11.26 28.96 0.25
C LEU A 614 -10.32 30.15 0.46
N GLU A 615 -10.21 31.03 -0.54
CA GLU A 615 -9.38 32.24 -0.50
C GLU A 615 -10.08 33.40 0.19
N THR A 616 -11.38 33.58 -0.05
CA THR A 616 -12.15 34.70 0.49
C THR A 616 -12.65 34.48 1.93
N TYR A 617 -12.96 33.24 2.31
CA TYR A 617 -13.52 32.89 3.63
C TYR A 617 -12.71 31.79 4.32
N PRO A 618 -11.45 32.08 4.74
CA PRO A 618 -10.56 31.11 5.34
C PRO A 618 -11.10 30.49 6.64
N GLU A 619 -12.03 31.17 7.32
CA GLU A 619 -12.69 30.68 8.53
C GLU A 619 -13.47 29.37 8.32
N ASN A 620 -13.99 29.15 7.11
CA ASN A 620 -14.75 27.94 6.75
C ASN A 620 -13.89 26.93 5.99
N ALA A 621 -12.55 27.07 6.05
CA ALA A 621 -11.63 26.22 5.31
C ALA A 621 -11.82 24.72 5.62
N ASP A 622 -12.25 24.37 6.83
CA ASP A 622 -12.54 22.99 7.21
C ASP A 622 -13.64 22.36 6.34
N ALA A 623 -14.82 23.01 6.22
CA ALA A 623 -15.91 22.55 5.36
C ALA A 623 -15.56 22.65 3.88
N ILE A 624 -14.87 23.72 3.48
CA ILE A 624 -14.52 23.97 2.08
C ILE A 624 -13.51 22.92 1.60
N ILE A 625 -12.44 22.63 2.36
CA ILE A 625 -11.43 21.63 1.99
C ILE A 625 -12.04 20.23 1.93
N ILE A 626 -12.93 19.87 2.86
CA ILE A 626 -13.66 18.59 2.80
C ILE A 626 -14.45 18.51 1.49
N SER A 627 -15.17 19.58 1.14
CA SER A 627 -15.98 19.66 -0.09
C SER A 627 -15.11 19.60 -1.35
N LEU A 628 -13.99 20.32 -1.36
CA LEU A 628 -13.02 20.33 -2.45
C LEU A 628 -12.38 18.96 -2.70
N ASN A 629 -12.11 18.20 -1.64
CA ASN A 629 -11.57 16.84 -1.74
C ASN A 629 -12.61 15.82 -2.20
N GLN A 630 -13.90 16.04 -1.89
CA GLN A 630 -14.99 15.22 -2.41
C GLN A 630 -15.21 15.47 -3.91
N ASN A 631 -15.05 16.72 -4.35
CA ASN A 631 -15.22 17.07 -5.75
C ASN A 631 -14.05 16.59 -6.62
N LYS A 632 -14.33 15.58 -7.44
CA LYS A 632 -13.37 14.89 -8.33
C LYS A 632 -12.97 15.68 -9.59
N THR A 633 -13.56 16.86 -9.84
CA THR A 633 -13.19 17.66 -11.00
C THR A 633 -11.81 18.30 -10.82
N LYS A 634 -11.08 18.47 -11.94
CA LYS A 634 -9.78 19.15 -11.93
C LYS A 634 -9.98 20.66 -11.75
N SER A 635 -9.05 21.30 -11.02
CA SER A 635 -9.01 22.75 -10.90
C SER A 635 -8.78 23.40 -12.27
N THR A 636 -9.40 24.56 -12.51
CA THR A 636 -9.16 25.36 -13.72
C THR A 636 -8.00 26.35 -13.58
N LYS A 637 -7.43 26.49 -12.36
CA LYS A 637 -6.30 27.39 -12.12
C LYS A 637 -5.06 26.93 -12.87
N SER A 638 -4.25 27.88 -13.32
CA SER A 638 -2.99 27.56 -13.98
C SER A 638 -1.99 26.92 -13.00
N THR A 639 -1.08 26.10 -13.51
CA THR A 639 -0.02 25.48 -12.68
C THR A 639 0.80 26.53 -11.93
N GLN A 640 1.01 27.71 -12.54
CA GLN A 640 1.75 28.83 -11.93
C GLN A 640 0.98 29.44 -10.75
N GLU A 641 -0.33 29.66 -10.89
CA GLU A 641 -1.18 30.13 -9.78
C GLU A 641 -1.17 29.16 -8.61
N ILE A 642 -1.29 27.85 -8.87
CA ILE A 642 -1.27 26.83 -7.82
C ILE A 642 0.08 26.84 -7.09
N HIS A 643 1.19 26.97 -7.81
CA HIS A 643 2.51 27.10 -7.19
C HIS A 643 2.63 28.36 -6.31
N GLN A 644 2.07 29.49 -6.75
CA GLN A 644 2.04 30.72 -5.95
C GLN A 644 1.24 30.54 -4.65
N LEU A 645 0.09 29.89 -4.72
CA LEU A 645 -0.75 29.58 -3.55
C LEU A 645 -0.04 28.63 -2.58
N ILE A 646 0.61 27.57 -3.09
CA ILE A 646 1.41 26.66 -2.27
C ILE A 646 2.51 27.42 -1.54
N LYS A 647 3.22 28.31 -2.24
CA LYS A 647 4.29 29.11 -1.65
C LYS A 647 3.78 30.03 -0.55
N GLN A 648 2.71 30.78 -0.83
CA GLN A 648 2.07 31.67 0.16
C GLN A 648 1.63 30.91 1.42
N HIS A 649 1.04 29.72 1.25
CA HIS A 649 0.63 28.89 2.37
C HIS A 649 1.83 28.35 3.17
N LEU A 650 2.90 27.88 2.51
CA LEU A 650 4.09 27.42 3.20
C LEU A 650 4.81 28.56 3.96
N ASP A 651 4.90 29.75 3.35
CA ASP A 651 5.46 30.93 4.00
C ASP A 651 4.65 31.32 5.24
N SER A 652 3.31 31.27 5.14
CA SER A 652 2.41 31.47 6.29
C SER A 652 2.61 30.39 7.35
N ALA A 653 2.81 29.13 6.95
CA ALA A 653 3.04 28.03 7.89
C ALA A 653 4.33 28.22 8.69
N VAL A 654 5.39 28.74 8.07
CA VAL A 654 6.64 29.09 8.76
C VAL A 654 6.40 30.18 9.81
N GLN A 655 5.68 31.25 9.45
CA GLN A 655 5.35 32.33 10.39
C GLN A 655 4.54 31.82 11.59
N ILE A 656 3.51 31.00 11.36
CA ILE A 656 2.71 30.44 12.45
C ILE A 656 3.54 29.49 13.31
N LEU A 657 4.46 28.71 12.73
CA LEU A 657 5.34 27.85 13.51
C LEU A 657 6.27 28.65 14.44
N PHE A 658 6.78 29.80 13.99
CA PHE A 658 7.51 30.71 14.88
C PHE A 658 6.63 31.26 16.00
N ASN A 659 5.36 31.59 15.71
CA ASN A 659 4.41 32.02 16.74
C ASN A 659 4.12 30.91 17.77
N VAL A 660 3.95 29.65 17.33
CA VAL A 660 3.83 28.49 18.23
C VAL A 660 5.05 28.40 19.15
N ASN A 661 6.26 28.54 18.60
CA ASN A 661 7.48 28.49 19.39
C ASN A 661 7.60 29.62 20.41
N PHE A 662 7.09 30.81 20.07
CA PHE A 662 7.06 31.97 20.96
C PHE A 662 6.04 31.81 22.08
N THR A 663 4.83 31.30 21.79
CA THR A 663 3.74 31.22 22.79
C THR A 663 3.75 29.97 23.65
N LYS A 664 4.52 28.93 23.29
CA LYS A 664 4.51 27.63 24.00
C LYS A 664 4.76 27.75 25.51
N ASP A 665 5.60 28.72 25.91
CA ASP A 665 5.98 28.95 27.31
C ASP A 665 5.13 30.05 27.97
N ILE A 666 4.27 30.73 27.21
CA ILE A 666 3.44 31.86 27.66
C ILE A 666 2.00 31.40 27.95
N ASN A 667 1.35 30.78 26.96
CA ASN A 667 -0.04 30.36 27.08
C ASN A 667 -0.35 29.13 26.20
N SER A 668 -0.85 28.07 26.83
CA SER A 668 -1.22 26.82 26.15
C SER A 668 -2.44 26.95 25.24
N VAL A 669 -3.43 27.77 25.58
CA VAL A 669 -4.64 28.01 24.79
C VAL A 669 -4.30 28.69 23.45
N VAL A 670 -3.47 29.73 23.49
CA VAL A 670 -3.02 30.45 22.27
C VAL A 670 -2.13 29.54 21.42
N THR A 671 -1.26 28.76 22.05
CA THR A 671 -0.41 27.79 21.36
C THR A 671 -1.23 26.74 20.63
N ASN A 672 -2.25 26.16 21.28
CA ASN A 672 -3.16 25.20 20.65
C ASN A 672 -3.95 25.83 19.49
N ALA A 673 -4.34 27.11 19.60
CA ALA A 673 -4.99 27.82 18.50
C ALA A 673 -4.08 27.95 17.28
N PHE A 674 -2.80 28.28 17.47
CA PHE A 674 -1.84 28.31 16.36
C PHE A 674 -1.54 26.92 15.77
N GLU A 675 -1.53 25.87 16.57
CA GLU A 675 -1.42 24.50 16.05
C GLU A 675 -2.62 24.12 15.16
N LEU A 676 -3.83 24.57 15.50
CA LEU A 676 -5.01 24.42 14.64
C LEU A 676 -4.89 25.20 13.32
N GLU A 677 -4.33 26.40 13.36
CA GLU A 677 -4.01 27.17 12.15
C GLU A 677 -2.98 26.42 11.28
N LEU A 678 -1.90 25.90 11.86
CA LEU A 678 -0.91 25.07 11.15
C LEU A 678 -1.56 23.85 10.49
N ASN A 679 -2.46 23.17 11.20
CA ASN A 679 -3.20 22.02 10.65
C ASN A 679 -4.08 22.43 9.47
N THR A 680 -4.70 23.61 9.54
CA THR A 680 -5.52 24.16 8.45
C THR A 680 -4.66 24.48 7.23
N ILE A 681 -3.51 25.12 7.42
CA ILE A 681 -2.55 25.41 6.34
C ILE A 681 -2.02 24.12 5.72
N ARG A 682 -1.64 23.12 6.53
CA ARG A 682 -1.23 21.79 6.04
C ARG A 682 -2.27 21.21 5.10
N ASN A 683 -3.54 21.27 5.48
CA ASN A 683 -4.64 20.75 4.67
C ASN A 683 -4.84 21.54 3.36
N LYS A 684 -4.65 22.87 3.38
CA LYS A 684 -4.62 23.71 2.16
C LYS A 684 -3.48 23.30 1.23
N CYS A 685 -2.26 23.13 1.75
CA CYS A 685 -1.11 22.66 0.96
C CYS A 685 -1.38 21.28 0.34
N LEU A 686 -1.87 20.31 1.13
CA LEU A 686 -2.20 18.97 0.63
C LEU A 686 -3.29 19.01 -0.45
N TYR A 687 -4.27 19.90 -0.34
CA TYR A 687 -5.25 20.11 -1.40
C TYR A 687 -4.57 20.57 -2.70
N TRP A 688 -3.77 21.63 -2.65
CA TRP A 688 -3.08 22.13 -3.86
C TRP A 688 -2.07 21.14 -4.44
N PHE A 689 -1.39 20.35 -3.61
CA PHE A 689 -0.56 19.24 -4.11
C PHE A 689 -1.39 18.19 -4.85
N SER A 690 -2.60 17.91 -4.40
CA SER A 690 -3.50 16.97 -5.09
C SER A 690 -4.00 17.49 -6.45
N CYS A 691 -3.95 18.80 -6.69
CA CYS A 691 -4.25 19.38 -8.00
C CYS A 691 -3.09 19.21 -9.00
N LEU A 692 -1.85 19.11 -8.50
CA LEU A 692 -0.63 18.99 -9.33
C LEU A 692 -0.15 17.54 -9.50
N HIS A 693 -0.50 16.67 -8.57
CA HIS A 693 0.03 15.31 -8.47
C HIS A 693 -1.09 14.26 -8.35
N ASP A 694 -0.72 12.98 -8.34
CA ASP A 694 -1.67 11.89 -8.20
C ASP A 694 -2.48 11.97 -6.89
N ILE A 695 -3.81 11.99 -7.02
CA ILE A 695 -4.74 12.21 -5.92
C ILE A 695 -4.70 11.08 -4.90
N GLU A 696 -4.50 9.83 -5.34
CA GLU A 696 -4.43 8.67 -4.44
C GLU A 696 -3.18 8.73 -3.56
N THR A 697 -2.05 9.13 -4.15
CA THR A 697 -0.79 9.33 -3.44
C THR A 697 -0.92 10.41 -2.36
N ILE A 698 -1.53 11.56 -2.69
CA ILE A 698 -1.76 12.63 -1.71
C ILE A 698 -2.81 12.23 -0.65
N ASN A 699 -3.82 11.43 -1.00
CA ASN A 699 -4.76 10.89 -0.03
C ASN A 699 -4.08 9.94 0.98
N LYS A 700 -3.10 9.13 0.56
CA LYS A 700 -2.29 8.32 1.48
C LYS A 700 -1.51 9.19 2.47
N VAL A 701 -0.94 10.30 2.00
CA VAL A 701 -0.27 11.29 2.87
C VAL A 701 -1.25 11.85 3.89
N ARG A 702 -2.45 12.27 3.45
CA ARG A 702 -3.49 12.82 4.34
C ARG A 702 -3.89 11.82 5.43
N ASN A 703 -4.09 10.56 5.06
CA ASN A 703 -4.39 9.49 6.02
C ASN A 703 -3.22 9.26 7.00
N GLY A 704 -1.98 9.35 6.53
CA GLY A 704 -0.80 9.24 7.39
C GLY A 704 -0.74 10.32 8.47
N PHE A 705 -1.10 11.55 8.14
CA PHE A 705 -1.23 12.64 9.12
C PHE A 705 -2.47 12.48 10.04
N TYR A 706 -3.59 11.95 9.52
CA TYR A 706 -4.79 11.71 10.32
C TYR A 706 -4.58 10.63 11.39
N ILE A 707 -3.86 9.56 11.08
CA ILE A 707 -3.49 8.49 12.04
C ILE A 707 -2.63 9.04 13.19
N ASN A 708 -1.90 10.14 12.94
CA ASN A 708 -1.12 10.89 13.94
C ASN A 708 -0.11 10.05 14.75
N THR A 709 0.51 9.04 14.11
CA THR A 709 1.63 8.28 14.70
C THR A 709 2.96 8.73 14.12
N LYS A 710 4.07 8.56 14.86
CA LYS A 710 5.42 8.90 14.40
C LYS A 710 5.76 8.23 13.06
N GLU A 711 5.42 6.95 12.92
CA GLU A 711 5.68 6.17 11.70
C GLU A 711 4.78 6.61 10.53
N SER A 712 3.49 6.84 10.78
CA SER A 712 2.56 7.27 9.72
C SER A 712 2.88 8.66 9.18
N ILE A 713 3.31 9.59 10.05
CA ILE A 713 3.76 10.93 9.65
C ILE A 713 5.08 10.86 8.86
N ALA A 714 6.05 10.05 9.32
CA ALA A 714 7.32 9.89 8.59
C ALA A 714 7.10 9.34 7.18
N ASN A 715 6.26 8.31 7.04
CA ASN A 715 5.87 7.76 5.73
C ASN A 715 5.17 8.81 4.86
N ALA A 716 4.25 9.61 5.44
CA ALA A 716 3.55 10.67 4.72
C ALA A 716 4.52 11.75 4.19
N ILE A 717 5.51 12.13 4.99
CA ILE A 717 6.54 13.12 4.61
C ILE A 717 7.45 12.56 3.52
N GLU A 718 7.87 11.30 3.62
CA GLU A 718 8.68 10.65 2.60
C GLU A 718 7.95 10.63 1.24
N ILE A 719 6.66 10.27 1.24
CA ILE A 719 5.84 10.30 0.03
C ILE A 719 5.78 11.71 -0.57
N ILE A 720 5.61 12.76 0.24
CA ILE A 720 5.62 14.15 -0.25
C ILE A 720 6.97 14.53 -0.85
N GLN A 721 8.08 14.19 -0.20
CA GLN A 721 9.42 14.51 -0.71
C GLN A 721 9.76 13.79 -2.02
N LEU A 722 9.17 12.63 -2.27
CA LEU A 722 9.33 11.87 -3.51
C LEU A 722 8.41 12.37 -4.64
N THR A 723 7.22 12.87 -4.28
CA THR A 723 6.15 13.19 -5.23
C THR A 723 6.16 14.67 -5.66
N VAL A 724 6.37 15.57 -4.70
CA VAL A 724 6.32 17.02 -4.89
C VAL A 724 7.70 17.56 -5.27
N SER A 725 7.75 18.66 -6.03
CA SER A 725 9.02 19.33 -6.35
C SER A 725 9.85 19.64 -5.11
N LYS A 726 11.18 19.52 -5.23
CA LYS A 726 12.12 19.57 -4.09
C LYS A 726 11.97 20.79 -3.20
N ASP A 727 11.63 21.96 -3.76
CA ASP A 727 11.57 23.21 -2.99
C ASP A 727 10.39 23.19 -2.01
N TYR A 728 9.18 22.90 -2.50
CA TYR A 728 7.98 22.80 -1.64
C TYR A 728 8.01 21.56 -0.74
N GLY A 729 8.46 20.41 -1.25
CA GLY A 729 8.47 19.16 -0.50
C GLY A 729 9.40 19.21 0.73
N LYS A 730 10.56 19.85 0.61
CA LYS A 730 11.48 20.05 1.74
C LYS A 730 10.93 21.01 2.78
N LEU A 731 10.40 22.16 2.34
CA LEU A 731 9.84 23.15 3.26
C LEU A 731 8.62 22.58 4.00
N PHE A 732 7.73 21.88 3.29
CA PHE A 732 6.60 21.17 3.89
C PHE A 732 7.07 20.13 4.93
N ALA A 733 8.09 19.34 4.60
CA ALA A 733 8.65 18.37 5.54
C ALA A 733 9.18 19.03 6.82
N LEU A 734 9.99 20.08 6.69
CA LEU A 734 10.55 20.83 7.83
C LEU A 734 9.45 21.43 8.72
N VAL A 735 8.40 21.95 8.10
CA VAL A 735 7.30 22.58 8.85
C VAL A 735 6.37 21.55 9.48
N PHE A 736 6.24 20.31 8.98
CA PHE A 736 5.24 19.36 9.50
C PHE A 736 5.82 18.03 10.02
N GLU A 737 7.14 17.91 10.13
CA GLU A 737 7.79 16.75 10.72
C GLU A 737 7.57 16.60 12.23
N ASN A 738 7.66 15.37 12.70
CA ASN A 738 7.45 15.00 14.10
C ASN A 738 8.75 15.11 14.93
N SER A 739 9.46 16.22 14.75
CA SER A 739 10.63 16.64 15.55
C SER A 739 10.24 17.78 16.49
N SER A 740 11.14 18.18 17.40
CA SER A 740 10.82 19.24 18.36
C SER A 740 10.58 20.58 17.64
N ILE A 741 9.63 21.38 18.15
CA ILE A 741 9.31 22.70 17.56
C ILE A 741 10.55 23.60 17.52
N ASN A 742 11.40 23.53 18.55
CA ASN A 742 12.68 24.23 18.60
C ASN A 742 13.60 23.83 17.44
N ASP A 743 13.81 22.53 17.21
CA ASP A 743 14.70 22.05 16.14
C ASP A 743 14.19 22.49 14.77
N ARG A 744 12.88 22.45 14.56
CA ARG A 744 12.23 22.91 13.31
C ARG A 744 12.45 24.40 13.09
N CYS A 745 12.26 25.21 14.13
CA CYS A 745 12.48 26.66 14.06
C CYS A 745 13.95 26.98 13.76
N LEU A 746 14.90 26.34 14.45
CA LEU A 746 16.34 26.55 14.23
C LEU A 746 16.77 26.23 12.79
N GLN A 747 16.18 25.18 12.19
CA GLN A 747 16.46 24.84 10.79
C GLN A 747 15.86 25.85 9.80
N LEU A 748 14.72 26.45 10.14
CA LEU A 748 14.03 27.45 9.31
C LEU A 748 14.68 28.85 9.41
N GLU A 749 15.27 29.20 10.54
CA GLU A 749 15.97 30.48 10.77
C GLU A 749 17.15 30.72 9.81
N VAL A 750 17.66 29.67 9.17
CA VAL A 750 18.69 29.78 8.12
C VAL A 750 18.19 30.58 6.90
N ASN A 751 16.91 30.44 6.56
CA ASN A 751 16.32 31.02 5.35
C ASN A 751 15.16 32.00 5.62
N TYR A 752 14.65 32.04 6.85
CA TYR A 752 13.52 32.89 7.26
C TYR A 752 13.88 33.70 8.50
N ASN A 753 13.54 35.00 8.49
CA ASN A 753 13.76 35.85 9.66
C ASN A 753 12.64 35.63 10.69
N SER A 754 12.99 35.14 11.88
CA SER A 754 12.09 35.17 13.03
C SER A 754 12.08 36.60 13.59
N SER A 755 11.08 37.41 13.24
CA SER A 755 10.91 38.70 13.90
C SER A 755 10.56 38.43 15.36
N LYS A 756 11.44 38.82 16.30
CA LYS A 756 11.13 38.84 17.75
C LYS A 756 10.06 39.91 18.00
N LEU A 757 8.79 39.56 17.76
CA LEU A 757 7.66 40.42 18.03
C LEU A 757 7.42 40.47 19.54
N SER A 758 7.06 41.65 20.05
CA SER A 758 6.49 41.73 21.39
C SER A 758 5.10 41.11 21.39
N GLU A 759 4.67 40.60 22.55
CA GLU A 759 3.34 40.03 22.73
C GLU A 759 2.23 41.00 22.30
N THR A 760 2.39 42.30 22.60
CA THR A 760 1.46 43.36 22.18
C THR A 760 1.32 43.50 20.67
N VAL A 761 2.43 43.39 19.93
CA VAL A 761 2.43 43.49 18.46
C VAL A 761 1.87 42.22 17.85
N LEU A 762 2.20 41.05 18.39
CA LEU A 762 1.65 39.77 17.95
C LEU A 762 0.12 39.73 18.10
N THR A 763 -0.39 40.15 19.26
CA THR A 763 -1.84 40.26 19.51
C THR A 763 -2.53 41.19 18.50
N LYS A 764 -1.97 42.37 18.24
CA LYS A 764 -2.50 43.30 17.22
C LYS A 764 -2.49 42.67 15.82
N ASN A 765 -1.39 42.02 15.44
CA ASN A 765 -1.27 41.38 14.14
C ASN A 765 -2.34 40.31 13.93
N ILE A 766 -2.69 39.56 14.97
CA ILE A 766 -3.72 38.51 14.91
C ILE A 766 -5.12 39.10 14.81
N LEU A 767 -5.44 40.07 15.65
CA LEU A 767 -6.78 40.67 15.69
C LEU A 767 -7.14 41.38 14.37
N PHE A 768 -6.16 42.00 13.73
CA PHE A 768 -6.33 42.78 12.50
C PHE A 768 -5.85 42.06 11.23
N ASP A 769 -5.64 40.74 11.28
CA ASP A 769 -5.25 39.91 10.12
C ASP A 769 -4.03 40.43 9.34
N VAL A 770 -3.00 40.87 10.06
CA VAL A 770 -1.75 41.35 9.45
C VAL A 770 -0.97 40.16 8.89
N ASN A 771 -0.71 40.18 7.58
CA ASN A 771 0.01 39.16 6.78
C ASN A 771 -0.67 37.78 6.68
N TYR A 772 -1.59 37.44 7.59
CA TYR A 772 -2.33 36.19 7.58
C TYR A 772 -3.75 36.41 8.12
N ALA A 773 -4.75 35.80 7.48
CA ALA A 773 -6.13 35.84 7.93
C ALA A 773 -6.39 34.74 8.97
N TYR A 774 -6.53 35.14 10.23
CA TYR A 774 -6.72 34.22 11.35
C TYR A 774 -8.19 33.85 11.53
N SER A 775 -8.42 32.63 12.00
CA SER A 775 -9.78 32.20 12.37
C SER A 775 -10.33 33.00 13.54
N ASN A 776 -11.66 33.15 13.58
CA ASN A 776 -12.36 33.76 14.72
C ASN A 776 -12.06 33.06 16.05
N TRP A 777 -11.76 31.76 16.03
CA TRP A 777 -11.34 31.01 17.20
C TRP A 777 -9.97 31.50 17.70
N THR A 778 -8.97 31.59 16.82
CA THR A 778 -7.64 32.10 17.19
C THR A 778 -7.71 33.54 17.73
N LYS A 779 -8.54 34.39 17.10
CA LYS A 779 -8.81 35.76 17.60
C LYS A 779 -9.44 35.73 18.99
N ALA A 780 -10.44 34.88 19.23
CA ALA A 780 -11.07 34.75 20.53
C ALA A 780 -10.11 34.23 21.62
N CYS A 781 -9.26 33.24 21.31
CA CYS A 781 -8.23 32.74 22.24
C CYS A 781 -7.23 33.82 22.63
N VAL A 782 -6.80 34.63 21.65
CA VAL A 782 -5.90 35.76 21.87
C VAL A 782 -6.58 36.87 22.69
N LEU A 783 -7.85 37.18 22.40
CA LEU A 783 -8.63 38.13 23.21
C LEU A 783 -8.78 37.66 24.66
N TYR A 784 -9.05 36.38 24.87
CA TYR A 784 -9.20 35.80 26.19
C TYR A 784 -7.92 35.92 27.02
N HIS A 785 -6.75 35.75 26.39
CA HIS A 785 -5.44 35.90 27.04
C HIS A 785 -5.15 37.34 27.50
N ILE A 786 -5.77 38.36 26.87
CA ILE A 786 -5.60 39.76 27.29
C ILE A 786 -6.11 39.99 28.72
N LYS A 787 -7.05 39.17 29.20
CA LYS A 787 -7.59 39.26 30.57
C LYS A 787 -6.51 39.24 31.65
N ASP A 788 -5.48 38.41 31.45
CA ASP A 788 -4.43 38.18 32.46
C ASP A 788 -3.31 39.23 32.36
N SER A 789 -3.28 40.00 31.27
CA SER A 789 -2.22 40.94 30.94
C SER A 789 -2.75 42.38 30.93
N LYS A 790 -2.86 42.96 32.14
CA LYS A 790 -3.50 44.25 32.47
C LYS A 790 -3.12 45.49 31.63
N ASN A 791 -2.13 45.43 30.72
CA ASN A 791 -1.56 46.58 30.01
C ASN A 791 -1.45 46.43 28.48
N ILE A 792 -2.10 45.46 27.83
CA ILE A 792 -1.77 45.13 26.42
C ILE A 792 -2.49 46.01 25.37
N LEU A 793 -3.77 46.37 25.56
CA LEU A 793 -4.57 47.06 24.52
C LEU A 793 -5.61 48.02 25.13
N SER A 794 -5.82 49.19 24.50
CA SER A 794 -6.90 50.12 24.89
C SER A 794 -8.27 49.60 24.43
N LYS A 795 -9.32 49.97 25.16
CA LYS A 795 -10.72 49.57 24.92
C LYS A 795 -11.20 49.79 23.48
N GLU A 796 -10.75 50.87 22.85
CA GLU A 796 -11.08 51.24 21.47
C GLU A 796 -10.69 50.16 20.45
N PHE A 797 -9.60 49.41 20.71
CA PHE A 797 -9.17 48.32 19.82
C PHE A 797 -10.04 47.07 19.92
N LEU A 798 -10.83 46.92 20.99
CA LEU A 798 -11.66 45.73 21.23
C LEU A 798 -13.10 45.90 20.72
N GLN A 799 -13.57 47.14 20.62
CA GLN A 799 -14.94 47.48 20.27
C GLN A 799 -15.43 46.90 18.92
N PRO A 800 -14.62 46.81 17.84
CA PRO A 800 -15.05 46.20 16.59
C PRO A 800 -15.48 44.72 16.74
N PHE A 801 -14.86 43.98 17.67
CA PHE A 801 -15.12 42.55 17.84
C PHE A 801 -16.41 42.26 18.61
N ALA A 802 -16.91 43.21 19.40
CA ALA A 802 -18.23 43.12 20.06
C ALA A 802 -19.41 43.17 19.06
N TYR A 803 -19.18 43.66 17.84
CA TYR A 803 -20.17 43.65 16.76
C TYR A 803 -19.99 42.46 15.79
N SER A 804 -19.13 41.49 16.13
CA SER A 804 -18.92 40.31 15.30
C SER A 804 -20.20 39.48 15.16
N LYS A 805 -20.44 38.94 13.96
CA LYS A 805 -21.49 37.92 13.73
C LYS A 805 -21.14 36.56 14.33
N ASN A 806 -19.86 36.33 14.65
CA ASN A 806 -19.43 35.11 15.33
C ASN A 806 -19.69 35.24 16.83
N GLU A 807 -20.60 34.41 17.35
CA GLU A 807 -21.03 34.46 18.76
C GLU A 807 -19.88 34.28 19.75
N VAL A 808 -18.92 33.39 19.46
CA VAL A 808 -17.78 33.14 20.36
C VAL A 808 -16.90 34.38 20.45
N LEU A 809 -16.54 34.96 19.31
CA LEU A 809 -15.70 36.16 19.26
C LEU A 809 -16.40 37.36 19.89
N LYS A 810 -17.70 37.54 19.60
CA LYS A 810 -18.53 38.59 20.17
C LYS A 810 -18.61 38.48 21.70
N ASN A 811 -19.04 37.33 22.21
CA ASN A 811 -19.21 37.11 23.65
C ASN A 811 -17.88 37.27 24.39
N THR A 812 -16.77 36.82 23.78
CA THR A 812 -15.43 37.00 24.36
C THR A 812 -15.05 38.48 24.41
N ALA A 813 -15.25 39.23 23.33
CA ALA A 813 -14.96 40.66 23.30
C ALA A 813 -15.82 41.45 24.31
N GLU A 814 -17.12 41.17 24.39
CA GLU A 814 -18.04 41.81 25.36
C GLU A 814 -17.62 41.51 26.80
N HIS A 815 -17.23 40.27 27.12
CA HIS A 815 -16.76 39.89 28.44
C HIS A 815 -15.45 40.59 28.84
N ILE A 816 -14.50 40.73 27.91
CA ILE A 816 -13.24 41.43 28.19
C ILE A 816 -13.50 42.94 28.36
N ILE A 817 -14.37 43.54 27.55
CA ILE A 817 -14.75 44.95 27.68
C ILE A 817 -15.44 45.21 29.02
N SER A 818 -16.26 44.29 29.54
CA SER A 818 -16.89 44.47 30.86
C SER A 818 -15.86 44.45 31.98
N ILE A 819 -14.89 43.51 31.95
CA ILE A 819 -13.80 43.44 32.95
C ILE A 819 -12.95 44.71 32.97
N LEU A 820 -12.72 45.32 31.80
CA LEU A 820 -11.97 46.58 31.67
C LEU A 820 -12.78 47.82 32.11
N ASN A 821 -14.10 47.71 32.31
CA ASN A 821 -14.92 48.80 32.85
C ASN A 821 -15.07 48.72 34.38
N ASP A 822 -14.91 47.52 34.95
CA ASP A 822 -15.03 47.27 36.41
C ASP A 822 -13.72 47.51 37.17
N ASN A 823 -12.59 47.65 36.46
CA ASN A 823 -11.27 48.06 36.98
C ASN A 823 -10.93 49.47 36.52
#